data_AF-A0A1E1XW82-F1
#
_entry.id   AF-A0A1E1XW82-F1
#
_cell.length_a   1.000
_cell.length_b   1.000
_cell.length_c   1.000
_cell.angle_alpha   90.00
_cell.angle_beta   90.00
_cell.angle_gamma   90.00
#
_symmetry.space_group_name_H-M   'P 1'
#
loop_
_entity.id
_entity.type
_entity.pdbx_description
1 polymer ?
#
loop_
_entity_poly.entity_id
_entity_poly.type
_entity_poly.pdbx_seq_one_letter_code
_entity_poly.pdbx_strand_id
1 'polypeptide(L)'
;MKTSSSLNYVQLVLLPVLTALFDHLAANEFGSDLLLSDIQVACYKILNSLYTLGTNLELHGGRSFVKAELERHRPAYGNCLGAFAATFPVAFLEPAHNKHNPYCIHGKAQEHSLEAQAVMATLESSMPTLDDLMGQVEKFVTGSGKYMEQPFIIDVMVPMLCSYLPFWWSQGPDNVNPTSGNHVTMVTSDHLTSLLKNILNLLRKTVNTEGSPWMITIAGHAGQIVINSSEELLRDPVLPLMEKVRQCADAVFHKEECMRSYLKSSTDDTSQAESQLQEEFSLLVRDIYAFFPLLIKYVDLQRNHWLKNNVKEAEKVYTCVAHVFNTWNKSQYFRREEANFISQHEIDNMALIMPSSGRGRASVQTIDAGQSQKKEKKKKRDGKRDKDKELAASLVVACLKRLLPVGLNLFAGREQELVQHAKEKFLNKYQDSDIFDYVKLQLTLPDKIDPSDAMSWQHYLYSKLGSQRSTPVGPNAVVPVVSQDQLVERIMDMAKVLYGLHVIDHAQGSQKGAYRSVVSTQRKRAVIACFRMTSLHSLPRHRAINIFLTVYKDLWLQEENVGQEQLIDDLTTTFEESEKEQPSEETEEKPDPLVQLVVAFSRTATTEHSGVMPEDPLYMQYAFIFSQSCGGAEEEEEEEEGDEDSGPSIHEQELEKQRLLFQQARLASRGVAEMALLYISACKGCHGPMVIETLKLGISLLKGGNQEVQMRMLKHLKEKKDVGFFTSIAGLMNSCSVLDLDAFERTQKAEGLGVGSEGTAGEKNMHDADFTCALFRFLQLLCEGHNLEFQNYLRTQAGNTTTVNVVISTVDYLLRLQESIMDFYWHYSSKEVIDQPGKDNFCRAITVAKQVFNTLTEFIQ
;
A
#
# COMPACT_ATOMS: atom_id res chain seq x y z
N MET A 1 14.24 -48.39 -7.63
CA MET A 1 13.07 -47.50 -7.63
C MET A 1 12.17 -47.77 -8.85
N LYS A 2 11.45 -48.89 -8.86
CA LYS A 2 10.46 -49.27 -9.90
C LYS A 2 9.30 -50.02 -9.23
N THR A 3 8.56 -49.36 -8.35
CA THR A 3 7.39 -49.87 -7.60
C THR A 3 6.70 -48.62 -7.06
N SER A 4 5.63 -48.04 -7.63
CA SER A 4 4.33 -48.63 -7.95
C SER A 4 3.60 -47.82 -9.04
N SER A 5 3.73 -48.20 -10.31
CA SER A 5 3.01 -47.50 -11.41
C SER A 5 1.49 -47.69 -11.31
N SER A 6 1.03 -48.81 -10.75
CA SER A 6 -0.40 -49.15 -10.66
C SER A 6 -1.14 -48.32 -9.60
N LEU A 7 -0.60 -48.17 -8.38
CA LEU A 7 -1.24 -47.37 -7.33
C LEU A 7 -1.30 -45.89 -7.72
N ASN A 8 -0.21 -45.34 -8.24
CA ASN A 8 -0.16 -43.97 -8.75
C ASN A 8 -1.12 -43.78 -9.94
N TYR A 9 -1.26 -44.76 -10.83
CA TYR A 9 -2.24 -44.70 -11.92
C TYR A 9 -3.68 -44.70 -11.40
N VAL A 10 -3.99 -45.54 -10.40
CA VAL A 10 -5.31 -45.55 -9.77
C VAL A 10 -5.62 -44.20 -9.14
N GLN A 11 -4.67 -43.62 -8.40
CA GLN A 11 -4.87 -42.38 -7.63
C GLN A 11 -4.88 -41.12 -8.50
N LEU A 12 -4.00 -41.03 -9.51
CA LEU A 12 -3.81 -39.83 -10.31
C LEU A 12 -4.63 -39.81 -11.60
N VAL A 13 -5.04 -40.98 -12.11
CA VAL A 13 -5.77 -41.08 -13.39
C VAL A 13 -7.15 -41.69 -13.20
N LEU A 14 -7.22 -42.92 -12.66
CA LEU A 14 -8.50 -43.63 -12.60
C LEU A 14 -9.50 -42.94 -11.68
N LEU A 15 -9.06 -42.53 -10.49
CA LEU A 15 -9.93 -41.96 -9.46
C LEU A 15 -10.51 -40.59 -9.86
N PRO A 16 -9.74 -39.63 -10.42
CA PRO A 16 -10.31 -38.39 -10.96
C PRO A 16 -11.27 -38.63 -12.13
N VAL A 17 -10.94 -39.56 -13.04
CA VAL A 17 -11.80 -39.89 -14.19
C VAL A 17 -13.12 -40.51 -13.73
N LEU A 18 -13.07 -41.45 -12.79
CA LEU A 18 -14.28 -42.06 -12.22
C LEU A 18 -15.13 -41.03 -11.47
N THR A 19 -14.50 -40.16 -10.66
CA THR A 19 -15.21 -39.09 -9.94
C THR A 19 -15.91 -38.16 -10.90
N ALA A 20 -15.21 -37.68 -11.94
CA ALA A 20 -15.80 -36.79 -12.95
C ALA A 20 -16.90 -37.48 -13.76
N LEU A 21 -16.75 -38.77 -14.08
CA LEU A 21 -17.78 -39.56 -14.74
C LEU A 21 -19.05 -39.64 -13.88
N PHE A 22 -18.92 -40.03 -12.60
CA PHE A 22 -20.07 -40.13 -11.71
C PHE A 22 -20.70 -38.77 -11.42
N ASP A 23 -19.92 -37.71 -11.15
CA ASP A 23 -20.49 -36.36 -10.97
C ASP A 23 -21.24 -35.88 -12.22
N HIS A 24 -20.73 -36.19 -13.43
CA HIS A 24 -21.43 -35.89 -14.68
C HIS A 24 -22.74 -36.68 -14.83
N LEU A 25 -22.74 -37.97 -14.50
CA LEU A 25 -23.95 -38.78 -14.52
C LEU A 25 -24.97 -38.29 -13.46
N ALA A 26 -24.51 -37.79 -12.32
CA ALA A 26 -25.35 -37.24 -11.25
C ALA A 26 -26.04 -35.96 -11.69
N ALA A 27 -25.25 -35.02 -12.21
CA ALA A 27 -25.74 -33.72 -12.64
C ALA A 27 -26.77 -33.82 -13.78
N ASN A 28 -26.68 -34.85 -14.62
CA ASN A 28 -27.59 -35.07 -15.75
C ASN A 28 -28.62 -36.18 -15.52
N GLU A 29 -28.65 -36.79 -14.34
CA GLU A 29 -29.58 -37.87 -13.94
C GLU A 29 -29.55 -39.14 -14.81
N PHE A 30 -28.45 -39.40 -15.55
CA PHE A 30 -28.32 -40.58 -16.43
C PHE A 30 -27.99 -41.89 -15.71
N GLY A 31 -27.93 -41.89 -14.37
CA GLY A 31 -27.57 -43.05 -13.58
C GLY A 31 -28.52 -44.24 -13.77
N SER A 32 -29.83 -43.99 -13.80
CA SER A 32 -30.87 -45.00 -14.02
C SER A 32 -30.90 -45.53 -15.45
N ASP A 33 -30.31 -44.83 -16.41
CA ASP A 33 -30.31 -45.23 -17.82
C ASP A 33 -29.05 -46.01 -18.21
N LEU A 34 -27.90 -45.64 -17.63
CA LEU A 34 -26.58 -46.16 -18.01
C LEU A 34 -26.06 -47.26 -17.08
N LEU A 35 -26.34 -47.19 -15.78
CA LEU A 35 -25.78 -48.09 -14.76
C LEU A 35 -26.73 -49.27 -14.48
N LEU A 36 -27.09 -50.01 -15.53
CA LEU A 36 -28.01 -51.14 -15.48
C LEU A 36 -27.35 -52.47 -15.89
N SER A 37 -27.98 -53.59 -15.53
CA SER A 37 -27.60 -54.95 -15.96
C SER A 37 -26.12 -55.26 -15.66
N ASP A 38 -25.35 -55.79 -16.62
CA ASP A 38 -23.96 -56.24 -16.40
C ASP A 38 -23.02 -55.12 -15.91
N ILE A 39 -23.32 -53.85 -16.22
CA ILE A 39 -22.55 -52.69 -15.74
C ILE A 39 -22.68 -52.55 -14.21
N GLN A 40 -23.83 -52.91 -13.62
CA GLN A 40 -24.00 -52.88 -12.16
C GLN A 40 -23.04 -53.82 -11.45
N VAL A 41 -22.73 -54.98 -12.02
CA VAL A 41 -21.74 -55.92 -11.44
C VAL A 41 -20.37 -55.26 -11.35
N ALA A 42 -19.97 -54.49 -12.37
CA ALA A 42 -18.74 -53.71 -12.33
C ALA A 42 -18.81 -52.57 -11.30
N CYS A 43 -19.94 -51.86 -11.21
CA CYS A 43 -20.19 -50.83 -10.20
C CYS A 43 -20.05 -51.37 -8.77
N TYR A 44 -20.60 -52.55 -8.47
CA TYR A 44 -20.45 -53.18 -7.15
C TYR A 44 -19.00 -53.59 -6.85
N LYS A 45 -18.25 -54.08 -7.84
CA LYS A 45 -16.80 -54.34 -7.69
C LYS A 45 -16.03 -53.05 -7.40
N ILE A 46 -16.34 -51.96 -8.10
CA ILE A 46 -15.72 -50.63 -7.88
C ILE A 46 -16.05 -50.12 -6.47
N LEU A 47 -17.32 -50.17 -6.06
CA LEU A 47 -17.79 -49.78 -4.73
C LEU A 47 -17.04 -50.53 -3.63
N ASN A 48 -17.03 -51.87 -3.68
CA ASN A 48 -16.38 -52.70 -2.68
C ASN A 48 -14.86 -52.42 -2.61
N SER A 49 -14.21 -52.27 -3.77
CA SER A 49 -12.78 -52.00 -3.86
C SER A 49 -12.41 -50.62 -3.29
N LEU A 50 -13.15 -49.57 -3.65
CA LEU A 50 -12.91 -48.21 -3.16
C LEU A 50 -13.20 -48.09 -1.67
N TYR A 51 -14.28 -48.72 -1.19
CA TYR A 51 -14.63 -48.74 0.23
C TYR A 51 -13.56 -49.45 1.06
N THR A 52 -13.10 -50.62 0.60
CA THR A 52 -12.03 -51.39 1.26
C THR A 52 -10.72 -50.60 1.27
N LEU A 53 -10.32 -49.98 0.15
CA LEU A 53 -9.13 -49.14 0.04
C LEU A 53 -9.18 -47.91 0.98
N GLY A 54 -10.37 -47.34 1.19
CA GLY A 54 -10.57 -46.16 2.02
C GLY A 54 -10.62 -46.46 3.54
N THR A 55 -11.13 -47.63 3.93
CA THR A 55 -11.44 -47.97 5.34
C THR A 55 -10.44 -48.92 6.00
N ASN A 56 -9.83 -49.84 5.25
CA ASN A 56 -8.94 -50.83 5.82
C ASN A 56 -7.52 -50.26 6.02
N LEU A 57 -7.17 -49.98 7.28
CA LEU A 57 -5.90 -49.39 7.68
C LEU A 57 -4.72 -50.38 7.57
N GLU A 58 -4.96 -51.69 7.48
CA GLU A 58 -3.91 -52.72 7.49
C GLU A 58 -3.42 -53.12 6.08
N LEU A 59 -4.05 -52.61 5.02
CA LEU A 59 -3.76 -52.96 3.62
C LEU A 59 -2.30 -52.74 3.20
N HIS A 60 -1.56 -51.87 3.88
CA HIS A 60 -0.19 -51.54 3.54
C HIS A 60 0.82 -52.65 3.93
N GLY A 61 0.42 -53.64 4.74
CA GLY A 61 1.27 -54.79 5.11
C GLY A 61 2.65 -54.39 5.67
N GLY A 62 2.70 -53.32 6.46
CA GLY A 62 3.94 -52.75 7.04
C GLY A 62 4.79 -51.85 6.11
N ARG A 63 4.39 -51.62 4.85
CA ARG A 63 5.15 -50.79 3.89
C ARG A 63 4.85 -49.29 4.07
N SER A 64 5.84 -48.52 4.52
CA SER A 64 5.71 -47.08 4.80
C SER A 64 5.27 -46.23 3.60
N PHE A 65 5.81 -46.49 2.41
CA PHE A 65 5.44 -45.76 1.19
C PHE A 65 3.96 -45.96 0.80
N VAL A 66 3.48 -47.21 0.85
CA VAL A 66 2.09 -47.54 0.52
C VAL A 66 1.14 -46.93 1.56
N LYS A 67 1.53 -46.95 2.84
CA LYS A 67 0.80 -46.27 3.91
C LYS A 67 0.65 -44.78 3.64
N ALA A 68 1.76 -44.09 3.34
CA ALA A 68 1.76 -42.65 3.06
C ALA A 68 0.89 -42.28 1.84
N GLU A 69 0.95 -43.06 0.76
CA GLU A 69 0.13 -42.79 -0.44
C GLU A 69 -1.35 -43.12 -0.24
N LEU A 70 -1.69 -44.18 0.51
CA LEU A 70 -3.08 -44.46 0.86
C LEU A 70 -3.66 -43.39 1.80
N GLU A 71 -2.86 -42.89 2.75
CA GLU A 71 -3.27 -41.79 3.65
C GLU A 71 -3.47 -40.47 2.89
N ARG A 72 -2.53 -40.11 2.00
CA ARG A 72 -2.59 -38.88 1.20
C ARG A 72 -3.82 -38.81 0.30
N HIS A 73 -4.19 -39.92 -0.33
CA HIS A 73 -5.29 -39.98 -1.30
C HIS A 73 -6.63 -40.45 -0.71
N ARG A 74 -6.71 -40.70 0.61
CA ARG A 74 -7.96 -41.16 1.26
C ARG A 74 -9.17 -40.26 0.99
N PRO A 75 -9.08 -38.92 1.09
CA PRO A 75 -10.22 -38.04 0.77
C PRO A 75 -10.71 -38.19 -0.67
N ALA A 76 -9.81 -38.51 -1.61
CA ALA A 76 -10.19 -38.72 -3.00
C ALA A 76 -11.02 -40.01 -3.18
N TYR A 77 -10.77 -41.06 -2.38
CA TYR A 77 -11.62 -42.26 -2.38
C TYR A 77 -13.03 -41.95 -1.88
N GLY A 78 -13.15 -41.20 -0.78
CA GLY A 78 -14.45 -40.76 -0.28
C GLY A 78 -15.19 -39.85 -1.25
N ASN A 79 -14.46 -38.98 -1.95
CA ASN A 79 -15.05 -38.15 -3.00
C ASN A 79 -15.62 -38.97 -4.16
N CYS A 80 -14.86 -39.95 -4.65
CA CYS A 80 -15.35 -40.84 -5.70
C CYS A 80 -16.55 -41.68 -5.24
N LEU A 81 -16.54 -42.15 -3.99
CA LEU A 81 -17.67 -42.89 -3.39
C LEU A 81 -18.90 -42.00 -3.19
N GLY A 82 -18.72 -40.73 -2.81
CA GLY A 82 -19.80 -39.75 -2.76
C GLY A 82 -20.42 -39.48 -4.14
N ALA A 83 -19.59 -39.28 -5.17
CA ALA A 83 -20.06 -39.10 -6.54
C ALA A 83 -20.80 -40.35 -7.04
N PHE A 84 -20.27 -41.54 -6.76
CA PHE A 84 -20.94 -42.82 -7.05
C PHE A 84 -22.30 -42.93 -6.34
N ALA A 85 -22.36 -42.61 -5.04
CA ALA A 85 -23.57 -42.68 -4.25
C ALA A 85 -24.69 -41.73 -4.73
N ALA A 86 -24.34 -40.61 -5.35
CA ALA A 86 -25.29 -39.67 -5.94
C ALA A 86 -25.89 -40.13 -7.29
N THR A 87 -25.39 -41.23 -7.88
CA THR A 87 -25.80 -41.69 -9.22
C THR A 87 -26.33 -43.10 -9.29
N PHE A 88 -25.86 -43.97 -8.40
CA PHE A 88 -26.12 -45.38 -8.54
C PHE A 88 -27.61 -45.69 -8.29
N PRO A 89 -28.32 -46.37 -9.22
CA PRO A 89 -29.77 -46.52 -9.16
C PRO A 89 -30.26 -47.59 -8.17
N VAL A 90 -29.39 -48.09 -7.28
CA VAL A 90 -29.72 -49.11 -6.28
C VAL A 90 -29.28 -48.67 -4.90
N ALA A 91 -30.17 -48.83 -3.91
CA ALA A 91 -29.96 -48.48 -2.50
C ALA A 91 -28.99 -49.47 -1.83
N PHE A 92 -27.72 -49.37 -2.19
CA PHE A 92 -26.69 -50.36 -1.82
C PHE A 92 -26.39 -50.43 -0.32
N LEU A 93 -26.79 -49.43 0.48
CA LEU A 93 -26.67 -49.46 1.95
C LEU A 93 -27.89 -50.09 2.65
N GLU A 94 -28.95 -50.43 1.89
CA GLU A 94 -30.18 -51.05 2.37
C GLU A 94 -30.49 -52.37 1.60
N PRO A 95 -29.65 -53.42 1.72
CA PRO A 95 -29.79 -54.66 0.93
C PRO A 95 -31.17 -55.32 1.05
N ALA A 96 -31.84 -55.18 2.20
CA ALA A 96 -33.18 -55.72 2.45
C ALA A 96 -34.25 -55.15 1.50
N HIS A 97 -34.08 -53.91 1.03
CA HIS A 97 -35.06 -53.20 0.19
C HIS A 97 -34.78 -53.35 -1.31
N ASN A 98 -33.61 -53.85 -1.69
CA ASN A 98 -33.22 -54.03 -3.11
C ASN A 98 -34.13 -54.98 -3.90
N LYS A 99 -34.86 -55.88 -3.22
CA LYS A 99 -35.87 -56.75 -3.86
C LYS A 99 -37.06 -55.97 -4.44
N HIS A 100 -37.34 -54.79 -3.90
CA HIS A 100 -38.43 -53.92 -4.33
C HIS A 100 -38.00 -52.92 -5.42
N ASN A 101 -36.71 -52.86 -5.75
CA ASN A 101 -36.17 -51.94 -6.75
C ASN A 101 -36.23 -52.56 -8.16
N PRO A 102 -36.94 -51.95 -9.13
CA PRO A 102 -37.06 -52.48 -10.49
C PRO A 102 -35.74 -52.45 -11.28
N TYR A 103 -34.78 -51.60 -10.90
CA TYR A 103 -33.47 -51.46 -11.54
C TYR A 103 -32.44 -52.44 -10.98
N CYS A 104 -32.75 -53.16 -9.90
CA CYS A 104 -31.80 -54.04 -9.23
C CYS A 104 -31.77 -55.45 -9.85
N ILE A 105 -30.57 -55.99 -10.06
CA ILE A 105 -30.35 -57.38 -10.49
C ILE A 105 -31.02 -58.41 -9.56
N HIS A 106 -31.23 -58.10 -8.27
CA HIS A 106 -31.89 -59.00 -7.30
C HIS A 106 -33.34 -59.35 -7.70
N GLY A 107 -34.07 -58.45 -8.36
CA GLY A 107 -35.45 -58.71 -8.81
C GLY A 107 -35.55 -59.76 -9.93
N LYS A 108 -34.43 -60.06 -10.60
CA LYS A 108 -34.32 -61.01 -11.73
C LYS A 108 -33.20 -62.04 -11.53
N ALA A 109 -32.89 -62.40 -10.27
CA ALA A 109 -31.73 -63.22 -9.91
C ALA A 109 -31.62 -64.60 -10.61
N GLN A 110 -32.71 -65.11 -11.19
CA GLN A 110 -32.74 -66.36 -11.97
C GLN A 110 -32.27 -66.20 -13.42
N GLU A 111 -32.18 -64.98 -13.96
CA GLU A 111 -31.81 -64.70 -15.37
C GLU A 111 -30.34 -64.29 -15.56
N HIS A 112 -29.56 -64.15 -14.48
CA HIS A 112 -28.19 -63.60 -14.51
C HIS A 112 -27.10 -64.62 -14.17
N SER A 113 -25.84 -64.30 -14.54
CA SER A 113 -24.68 -65.20 -14.44
C SER A 113 -24.28 -65.55 -13.00
N LEU A 114 -23.65 -66.71 -12.81
CA LEU A 114 -23.05 -67.15 -11.53
C LEU A 114 -22.07 -66.12 -10.95
N GLU A 115 -21.41 -65.34 -11.81
CA GLU A 115 -20.49 -64.27 -11.41
C GLU A 115 -21.23 -63.11 -10.73
N ALA A 116 -22.40 -62.70 -11.24
CA ALA A 116 -23.20 -61.65 -10.63
C ALA A 116 -23.64 -62.05 -9.21
N GLN A 117 -24.07 -63.29 -9.02
CA GLN A 117 -24.47 -63.80 -7.70
C GLN A 117 -23.29 -63.83 -6.70
N ALA A 118 -22.09 -64.22 -7.16
CA ALA A 118 -20.89 -64.24 -6.31
C ALA A 118 -20.43 -62.83 -5.88
N VAL A 119 -20.50 -61.84 -6.77
CA VAL A 119 -20.15 -60.45 -6.46
C VAL A 119 -21.11 -59.85 -5.44
N MET A 120 -22.41 -60.13 -5.57
CA MET A 120 -23.43 -59.64 -4.63
C MET A 120 -23.27 -60.29 -3.25
N ALA A 121 -23.02 -61.61 -3.18
CA ALA A 121 -22.75 -62.28 -1.91
C ALA A 121 -21.49 -61.73 -1.21
N THR A 122 -20.45 -61.38 -2.00
CA THR A 122 -19.25 -60.75 -1.47
C THR A 122 -19.55 -59.36 -0.92
N LEU A 123 -20.37 -58.56 -1.63
CA LEU A 123 -20.78 -57.22 -1.21
C LEU A 123 -21.61 -57.24 0.08
N GLU A 124 -22.56 -58.17 0.21
CA GLU A 124 -23.38 -58.35 1.42
C GLU A 124 -22.52 -58.68 2.65
N SER A 125 -21.36 -59.33 2.45
CA SER A 125 -20.43 -59.68 3.53
C SER A 125 -19.44 -58.56 3.89
N SER A 126 -19.18 -57.62 2.97
CA SER A 126 -18.09 -56.62 3.11
C SER A 126 -18.59 -55.19 3.33
N MET A 127 -19.80 -54.83 2.89
CA MET A 127 -20.37 -53.50 3.06
C MET A 127 -21.27 -53.42 4.30
N PRO A 128 -21.07 -52.42 5.18
CA PRO A 128 -21.98 -52.19 6.31
C PRO A 128 -23.32 -51.62 5.88
N THR A 129 -24.33 -51.78 6.74
CA THR A 129 -25.66 -51.20 6.54
C THR A 129 -25.66 -49.69 6.82
N LEU A 130 -26.73 -49.00 6.38
CA LEU A 130 -26.91 -47.57 6.67
C LEU A 130 -26.85 -47.27 8.17
N ASP A 131 -27.54 -48.08 9.00
CA ASP A 131 -27.57 -47.92 10.45
C ASP A 131 -26.19 -48.14 11.08
N ASP A 132 -25.42 -49.12 10.59
CA ASP A 132 -24.05 -49.36 11.06
C ASP A 132 -23.13 -48.18 10.77
N LEU A 133 -23.24 -47.57 9.57
CA LEU A 133 -22.44 -46.42 9.19
C LEU A 133 -22.83 -45.17 9.98
N MET A 134 -24.12 -44.88 10.12
CA MET A 134 -24.61 -43.76 10.92
C MET A 134 -24.20 -43.91 12.39
N GLY A 135 -24.32 -45.12 12.94
CA GLY A 135 -23.89 -45.45 14.30
C GLY A 135 -22.38 -45.34 14.50
N GLN A 136 -21.56 -45.67 13.50
CA GLN A 136 -20.10 -45.47 13.55
C GLN A 136 -19.73 -43.98 13.58
N VAL A 137 -20.37 -43.16 12.74
CA VAL A 137 -20.18 -41.70 12.76
C VAL A 137 -20.61 -41.13 14.10
N GLU A 138 -21.78 -41.52 14.63
CA GLU A 138 -22.25 -41.05 15.94
C GLU A 138 -21.30 -41.45 17.08
N LYS A 139 -20.84 -42.71 17.11
CA LYS A 139 -19.87 -43.18 18.12
C LYS A 139 -18.56 -42.41 18.06
N PHE A 140 -18.07 -42.09 16.86
CA PHE A 140 -16.88 -41.27 16.69
C PHE A 140 -17.08 -39.84 17.19
N VAL A 141 -18.22 -39.23 16.84
CA VAL A 141 -18.55 -37.85 17.25
C VAL A 141 -18.83 -37.74 18.74
N THR A 142 -19.49 -38.72 19.37
CA THR A 142 -19.77 -38.72 20.81
C THR A 142 -18.55 -39.11 21.62
N GLY A 143 -17.74 -40.05 21.12
CA GLY A 143 -16.47 -40.46 21.69
C GLY A 143 -15.38 -39.39 21.69
N SER A 144 -14.23 -39.73 22.27
CA SER A 144 -13.00 -38.92 22.25
C SER A 144 -12.05 -39.35 21.13
N GLY A 145 -12.58 -39.89 20.03
CA GLY A 145 -11.78 -40.36 18.90
C GLY A 145 -11.08 -39.20 18.21
N LYS A 146 -9.78 -39.33 17.95
CA LYS A 146 -9.03 -38.34 17.18
C LYS A 146 -9.08 -38.66 15.69
N TYR A 147 -9.09 -37.64 14.83
CA TYR A 147 -9.04 -37.82 13.38
C TYR A 147 -7.87 -38.72 12.93
N MET A 148 -6.70 -38.57 13.55
CA MET A 148 -5.50 -39.37 13.24
C MET A 148 -5.68 -40.88 13.48
N GLU A 149 -6.60 -41.28 14.37
CA GLU A 149 -6.85 -42.68 14.72
C GLU A 149 -7.86 -43.33 13.76
N GLN A 150 -8.88 -42.58 13.33
CA GLN A 150 -9.96 -43.07 12.46
C GLN A 150 -10.28 -42.09 11.31
N PRO A 151 -9.31 -41.82 10.40
CA PRO A 151 -9.50 -40.82 9.34
C PRO A 151 -10.56 -41.23 8.31
N PHE A 152 -10.80 -42.52 8.14
CA PHE A 152 -11.79 -43.06 7.19
C PHE A 152 -13.23 -42.67 7.52
N ILE A 153 -13.55 -42.34 8.77
CA ILE A 153 -14.89 -41.89 9.16
C ILE A 153 -15.19 -40.53 8.51
N ILE A 154 -14.25 -39.59 8.60
CA ILE A 154 -14.41 -38.25 8.03
C ILE A 154 -14.13 -38.24 6.52
N ASP A 155 -13.07 -38.92 6.07
CA ASP A 155 -12.60 -38.80 4.68
C ASP A 155 -13.37 -39.70 3.71
N VAL A 156 -14.07 -40.74 4.20
CA VAL A 156 -14.73 -41.75 3.35
C VAL A 156 -16.21 -41.89 3.67
N MET A 157 -16.56 -42.17 4.93
CA MET A 157 -17.95 -42.44 5.33
C MET A 157 -18.83 -41.18 5.24
N VAL A 158 -18.38 -40.05 5.78
CA VAL A 158 -19.15 -38.78 5.76
C VAL A 158 -19.42 -38.29 4.32
N PRO A 159 -18.44 -38.16 3.41
CA PRO A 159 -18.69 -37.73 2.03
C PRO A 159 -19.67 -38.64 1.27
N MET A 160 -19.58 -39.95 1.51
CA MET A 160 -20.48 -40.96 0.94
C MET A 160 -21.91 -40.78 1.47
N LEU A 161 -22.09 -40.71 2.80
CA LEU A 161 -23.40 -40.53 3.43
C LEU A 161 -24.05 -39.18 3.05
N CYS A 162 -23.26 -38.11 3.00
CA CYS A 162 -23.72 -36.77 2.59
C CYS A 162 -24.26 -36.73 1.15
N SER A 163 -23.83 -37.66 0.29
CA SER A 163 -24.30 -37.76 -1.10
C SER A 163 -25.41 -38.81 -1.26
N TYR A 164 -25.34 -39.91 -0.50
CA TYR A 164 -26.33 -40.99 -0.51
C TYR A 164 -27.68 -40.55 0.06
N LEU A 165 -27.69 -39.92 1.24
CA LEU A 165 -28.94 -39.61 1.95
C LEU A 165 -29.86 -38.64 1.18
N PRO A 166 -29.37 -37.52 0.61
CA PRO A 166 -30.23 -36.63 -0.17
C PRO A 166 -30.82 -37.29 -1.41
N PHE A 167 -30.03 -38.12 -2.09
CA PHE A 167 -30.45 -38.83 -3.30
C PHE A 167 -31.61 -39.79 -2.99
N TRP A 168 -31.46 -40.63 -1.97
CA TRP A 168 -32.49 -41.61 -1.59
C TRP A 168 -33.66 -41.00 -0.82
N TRP A 169 -33.46 -39.92 -0.05
CA TRP A 169 -34.56 -39.18 0.58
C TRP A 169 -35.60 -38.71 -0.44
N SER A 170 -35.17 -38.27 -1.64
CA SER A 170 -36.10 -37.87 -2.72
C SER A 170 -37.00 -39.01 -3.21
N GLN A 171 -36.62 -40.27 -2.96
CA GLN A 171 -37.33 -41.50 -3.32
C GLN A 171 -37.87 -42.25 -2.08
N GLY A 172 -37.73 -41.64 -0.90
CA GLY A 172 -38.09 -42.23 0.39
C GLY A 172 -39.55 -41.98 0.80
N PRO A 173 -39.96 -42.52 1.97
CA PRO A 173 -41.33 -42.47 2.45
C PRO A 173 -41.91 -41.05 2.61
N ASP A 174 -41.05 -40.05 2.86
CA ASP A 174 -41.46 -38.65 3.03
C ASP A 174 -41.96 -38.00 1.73
N ASN A 175 -41.52 -38.50 0.57
CA ASN A 175 -41.74 -37.89 -0.75
C ASN A 175 -42.59 -38.76 -1.69
N VAL A 176 -42.84 -40.04 -1.34
CA VAL A 176 -43.57 -41.01 -2.17
C VAL A 176 -44.91 -41.40 -1.52
N ASN A 177 -45.97 -41.56 -2.32
CA ASN A 177 -47.32 -41.84 -1.81
C ASN A 177 -47.40 -43.18 -1.05
N PRO A 178 -47.93 -43.20 0.20
CA PRO A 178 -47.93 -44.37 1.09
C PRO A 178 -48.84 -45.54 0.66
N THR A 179 -49.64 -45.36 -0.40
CA THR A 179 -50.55 -46.39 -0.95
C THR A 179 -49.84 -47.46 -1.80
N SER A 180 -48.58 -47.25 -2.18
CA SER A 180 -47.76 -48.22 -2.91
C SER A 180 -46.87 -48.96 -1.90
N GLY A 181 -47.38 -50.01 -1.25
CA GLY A 181 -46.80 -50.63 -0.05
C GLY A 181 -45.38 -51.20 -0.10
N ASN A 182 -44.59 -50.99 -1.15
CA ASN A 182 -43.20 -51.41 -1.26
C ASN A 182 -42.29 -50.20 -1.55
N HIS A 183 -41.62 -49.68 -0.52
CA HIS A 183 -40.63 -48.61 -0.67
C HIS A 183 -39.27 -49.18 -1.13
N VAL A 184 -38.63 -48.47 -2.06
CA VAL A 184 -37.29 -48.81 -2.57
C VAL A 184 -36.18 -48.45 -1.56
N THR A 185 -36.46 -47.54 -0.62
CA THR A 185 -35.59 -47.09 0.46
C THR A 185 -36.43 -46.63 1.66
N MET A 186 -35.88 -46.67 2.86
CA MET A 186 -36.48 -46.16 4.10
C MET A 186 -35.80 -44.87 4.60
N VAL A 187 -35.05 -44.17 3.75
CA VAL A 187 -34.39 -42.91 4.12
C VAL A 187 -35.42 -41.79 4.35
N THR A 188 -35.41 -41.19 5.55
CA THR A 188 -36.28 -40.08 5.97
C THR A 188 -35.47 -38.81 6.30
N SER A 189 -36.16 -37.69 6.54
CA SER A 189 -35.57 -36.43 7.01
C SER A 189 -34.85 -36.54 8.36
N ASP A 190 -35.21 -37.54 9.18
CA ASP A 190 -34.56 -37.80 10.46
C ASP A 190 -33.11 -38.27 10.27
N HIS A 191 -32.85 -39.08 9.25
CA HIS A 191 -31.48 -39.51 8.92
C HIS A 191 -30.61 -38.34 8.47
N LEU A 192 -31.16 -37.44 7.63
CA LEU A 192 -30.48 -36.21 7.20
C LEU A 192 -30.15 -35.30 8.39
N THR A 193 -31.14 -35.08 9.26
CA THR A 193 -31.01 -34.22 10.45
C THR A 193 -30.02 -34.81 11.46
N SER A 194 -30.05 -36.13 11.69
CA SER A 194 -29.13 -36.83 12.58
C SER A 194 -27.68 -36.74 12.10
N LEU A 195 -27.43 -36.98 10.81
CA LEU A 195 -26.08 -36.84 10.24
C LEU A 195 -25.59 -35.39 10.32
N LEU A 196 -26.45 -34.40 9.99
CA LEU A 196 -26.10 -32.99 10.08
C LEU A 196 -25.76 -32.59 11.53
N LYS A 197 -26.53 -33.06 12.51
CA LYS A 197 -26.25 -32.86 13.93
C LYS A 197 -24.89 -33.42 14.31
N ASN A 198 -24.55 -34.62 13.86
CA ASN A 198 -23.25 -35.24 14.11
C ASN A 198 -22.10 -34.44 13.47
N ILE A 199 -22.24 -33.98 12.23
CA ILE A 199 -21.22 -33.16 11.55
C ILE A 199 -21.03 -31.82 12.27
N LEU A 200 -22.11 -31.13 12.65
CA LEU A 200 -22.01 -29.86 13.37
C LEU A 200 -21.40 -30.04 14.76
N ASN A 201 -21.70 -31.13 15.47
CA ASN A 201 -21.04 -31.46 16.74
C ASN A 201 -19.55 -31.79 16.57
N LEU A 202 -19.18 -32.44 15.46
CA LEU A 202 -17.78 -32.68 15.09
C LEU A 202 -17.03 -31.37 14.83
N LEU A 203 -17.64 -30.44 14.07
CA LEU A 203 -17.09 -29.09 13.88
C LEU A 203 -16.93 -28.39 15.23
N ARG A 204 -17.95 -28.43 16.09
CA ARG A 204 -17.91 -27.83 17.44
C ARG A 204 -16.74 -28.35 18.27
N LYS A 205 -16.45 -29.66 18.22
CA LYS A 205 -15.28 -30.23 18.91
C LYS A 205 -13.96 -29.76 18.32
N THR A 206 -13.89 -29.56 17.00
CA THR A 206 -12.64 -29.29 16.25
C THR A 206 -12.30 -27.80 16.07
N VAL A 207 -13.25 -26.89 16.32
CA VAL A 207 -12.97 -25.43 16.31
C VAL A 207 -11.77 -25.11 17.21
N ASN A 208 -10.83 -24.32 16.67
CA ASN A 208 -9.54 -23.93 17.24
C ASN A 208 -8.56 -25.09 17.49
N THR A 209 -8.68 -26.20 16.74
CA THR A 209 -7.74 -27.33 16.80
C THR A 209 -6.88 -27.39 15.53
N GLU A 210 -5.57 -27.57 15.69
CA GLU A 210 -4.62 -27.73 14.57
C GLU A 210 -4.70 -29.13 13.93
N GLY A 211 -4.14 -29.28 12.72
CA GLY A 211 -3.96 -30.58 12.08
C GLY A 211 -5.23 -31.25 11.53
N SER A 212 -6.27 -30.47 11.23
CA SER A 212 -7.55 -30.95 10.68
C SER A 212 -7.81 -30.41 9.25
N PRO A 213 -7.10 -30.91 8.22
CA PRO A 213 -7.24 -30.42 6.85
C PRO A 213 -8.61 -30.73 6.22
N TRP A 214 -9.29 -31.77 6.70
CA TRP A 214 -10.63 -32.17 6.26
C TRP A 214 -11.70 -31.06 6.44
N MET A 215 -11.47 -30.10 7.35
CA MET A 215 -12.39 -28.97 7.58
C MET A 215 -12.52 -28.05 6.37
N ILE A 216 -11.54 -28.06 5.46
CA ILE A 216 -11.58 -27.25 4.23
C ILE A 216 -12.67 -27.77 3.27
N THR A 217 -12.87 -29.09 3.21
CA THR A 217 -13.76 -29.73 2.22
C THR A 217 -15.12 -30.13 2.79
N ILE A 218 -15.25 -30.25 4.12
CA ILE A 218 -16.47 -30.74 4.79
C ILE A 218 -17.73 -29.93 4.43
N ALA A 219 -17.61 -28.61 4.29
CA ALA A 219 -18.72 -27.73 3.93
C ALA A 219 -19.33 -28.07 2.56
N GLY A 220 -18.49 -28.46 1.59
CA GLY A 220 -18.94 -28.89 0.26
C GLY A 220 -19.74 -30.19 0.27
N HIS A 221 -19.43 -31.10 1.20
CA HIS A 221 -20.14 -32.37 1.36
C HIS A 221 -21.41 -32.21 2.21
N ALA A 222 -21.25 -31.67 3.42
CA ALA A 222 -22.35 -31.49 4.37
C ALA A 222 -23.38 -30.47 3.86
N GLY A 223 -23.00 -29.56 2.95
CA GLY A 223 -23.94 -28.64 2.33
C GLY A 223 -25.04 -29.32 1.49
N GLN A 224 -24.90 -30.61 1.14
CA GLN A 224 -25.91 -31.36 0.37
C GLN A 224 -27.03 -31.93 1.25
N ILE A 225 -26.81 -32.12 2.54
CA ILE A 225 -27.82 -32.66 3.47
C ILE A 225 -28.71 -31.57 4.08
N VAL A 226 -28.35 -30.29 3.93
CA VAL A 226 -29.12 -29.13 4.39
C VAL A 226 -30.23 -28.80 3.38
N ILE A 227 -31.19 -29.72 3.23
CA ILE A 227 -32.36 -29.57 2.33
C ILE A 227 -33.65 -29.45 3.15
N ASN A 228 -33.83 -30.33 4.13
CA ASN A 228 -35.00 -30.38 5.00
C ASN A 228 -34.56 -30.67 6.44
N SER A 229 -33.95 -29.67 7.08
CA SER A 229 -33.37 -29.81 8.42
C SER A 229 -34.35 -29.32 9.50
N SER A 230 -34.46 -30.09 10.59
CA SER A 230 -35.31 -29.75 11.75
C SER A 230 -34.89 -28.44 12.43
N GLU A 231 -35.88 -27.74 13.01
CA GLU A 231 -35.67 -26.54 13.83
C GLU A 231 -34.85 -26.83 15.10
N GLU A 232 -34.89 -28.07 15.61
CA GLU A 232 -34.20 -28.47 16.85
C GLU A 232 -32.69 -28.23 16.80
N LEU A 233 -32.10 -28.25 15.60
CA LEU A 233 -30.68 -27.99 15.36
C LEU A 233 -30.24 -26.59 15.80
N LEU A 234 -31.17 -25.63 15.84
CA LEU A 234 -30.86 -24.26 16.25
C LEU A 234 -30.38 -24.20 17.70
N ARG A 235 -31.05 -24.91 18.61
CA ARG A 235 -30.69 -24.96 20.05
C ARG A 235 -29.42 -25.77 20.28
N ASP A 236 -29.35 -26.95 19.67
CA ASP A 236 -28.18 -27.82 19.70
C ASP A 236 -28.10 -28.55 18.35
N PRO A 237 -27.05 -28.34 17.53
CA PRO A 237 -25.72 -27.83 17.89
C PRO A 237 -25.34 -26.44 17.31
N VAL A 238 -26.20 -25.78 16.53
CA VAL A 238 -25.86 -24.56 15.76
C VAL A 238 -25.47 -23.38 16.66
N LEU A 239 -26.30 -23.05 17.66
CA LEU A 239 -26.03 -21.93 18.56
C LEU A 239 -24.75 -22.13 19.38
N PRO A 240 -24.51 -23.27 20.06
CA PRO A 240 -23.26 -23.52 20.77
C PRO A 240 -22.01 -23.47 19.89
N LEU A 241 -22.12 -23.92 18.63
CA LEU A 241 -21.02 -23.83 17.66
C LEU A 241 -20.72 -22.37 17.29
N MET A 242 -21.74 -21.57 17.01
CA MET A 242 -21.58 -20.15 16.70
C MET A 242 -21.00 -19.36 17.88
N GLU A 243 -21.44 -19.64 19.11
CA GLU A 243 -20.87 -19.02 20.32
C GLU A 243 -19.39 -19.34 20.48
N LYS A 244 -18.97 -20.59 20.18
CA LYS A 244 -17.56 -20.99 20.21
C LYS A 244 -16.74 -20.25 19.15
N VAL A 245 -17.23 -20.14 17.90
CA VAL A 245 -16.56 -19.38 16.83
C VAL A 245 -16.42 -17.89 17.22
N ARG A 246 -17.46 -17.31 17.83
CA ARG A 246 -17.40 -15.92 18.34
C ARG A 246 -16.32 -15.76 19.40
N GLN A 247 -16.27 -16.65 20.40
CA GLN A 247 -15.25 -16.62 21.46
C GLN A 247 -13.83 -16.75 20.90
N CYS A 248 -13.63 -17.59 19.89
CA CYS A 248 -12.35 -17.70 19.20
C CYS A 248 -11.99 -16.41 18.46
N ALA A 249 -12.94 -15.79 17.74
CA ALA A 249 -12.72 -14.51 17.08
C ALA A 249 -12.34 -13.41 18.08
N ASP A 250 -12.96 -13.39 19.27
CA ASP A 250 -12.65 -12.45 20.35
C ASP A 250 -11.25 -12.66 20.92
N ALA A 251 -10.87 -13.91 21.17
CA ALA A 251 -9.55 -14.23 21.71
C ALA A 251 -8.43 -13.79 20.75
N VAL A 252 -8.56 -14.11 19.46
CA VAL A 252 -7.56 -13.75 18.44
C VAL A 252 -7.51 -12.24 18.22
N PHE A 253 -8.67 -11.57 18.19
CA PHE A 253 -8.72 -10.11 18.04
C PHE A 253 -8.15 -9.37 19.26
N HIS A 254 -8.42 -9.86 20.48
CA HIS A 254 -7.83 -9.29 21.68
C HIS A 254 -6.30 -9.42 21.66
N LYS A 255 -5.78 -10.56 21.19
CA LYS A 255 -4.34 -10.76 20.99
C LYS A 255 -3.76 -9.77 19.97
N GLU A 256 -4.45 -9.53 18.85
CA GLU A 256 -4.08 -8.49 17.88
C GLU A 256 -4.00 -7.10 18.54
N GLU A 257 -5.01 -6.72 19.35
CA GLU A 257 -5.03 -5.42 20.03
C GLU A 257 -3.90 -5.26 21.05
N CYS A 258 -3.62 -6.29 21.85
CA CYS A 258 -2.51 -6.28 22.80
C CYS A 258 -1.15 -6.11 22.12
N MET A 259 -0.97 -6.68 20.92
CA MET A 259 0.29 -6.61 20.17
C MET A 259 0.36 -5.38 19.25
N ARG A 260 -0.67 -4.53 19.18
CA ARG A 260 -0.76 -3.44 18.19
C ARG A 260 0.32 -2.36 18.32
N SER A 261 0.73 -2.02 19.54
CA SER A 261 1.84 -1.08 19.77
C SER A 261 3.19 -1.72 19.43
N TYR A 262 3.33 -3.01 19.75
CA TYR A 262 4.52 -3.80 19.47
C TYR A 262 4.74 -4.03 17.98
N LEU A 263 3.68 -4.32 17.21
CA LEU A 263 3.73 -4.50 15.76
C LEU A 263 4.11 -3.23 14.98
N LYS A 264 4.14 -2.05 15.63
CA LYS A 264 4.62 -0.81 15.01
C LYS A 264 6.14 -0.62 15.11
N SER A 265 6.83 -1.32 16.02
CA SER A 265 8.29 -1.32 16.09
C SER A 265 8.89 -2.30 15.09
N SER A 266 9.91 -1.90 14.34
CA SER A 266 10.54 -2.73 13.30
C SER A 266 11.68 -3.62 13.83
N THR A 267 11.46 -4.34 14.94
CA THR A 267 12.44 -5.27 15.53
C THR A 267 12.19 -6.71 15.07
N ASP A 268 13.20 -7.58 14.99
CA ASP A 268 13.04 -8.97 14.50
C ASP A 268 11.98 -9.78 15.26
N ASP A 269 11.80 -9.53 16.56
CA ASP A 269 10.78 -10.18 17.38
C ASP A 269 9.33 -9.85 16.93
N THR A 270 9.11 -8.76 16.16
CA THR A 270 7.77 -8.44 15.62
C THR A 270 7.38 -9.35 14.48
N SER A 271 8.34 -9.85 13.69
CA SER A 271 8.07 -10.79 12.60
C SER A 271 7.55 -12.14 13.12
N GLN A 272 8.10 -12.61 14.25
CA GLN A 272 7.66 -13.85 14.89
C GLN A 272 6.25 -13.70 15.49
N ALA A 273 5.98 -12.56 16.14
CA ALA A 273 4.66 -12.25 16.67
C ALA A 273 3.60 -12.13 15.55
N GLU A 274 3.95 -11.52 14.41
CA GLU A 274 3.08 -11.44 13.23
C GLU A 274 2.77 -12.84 12.67
N SER A 275 3.77 -13.72 12.56
CA SER A 275 3.57 -15.11 12.10
C SER A 275 2.62 -15.89 13.01
N GLN A 276 2.78 -15.77 14.33
CA GLN A 276 1.87 -16.44 15.29
C GLN A 276 0.44 -15.91 15.18
N LEU A 277 0.26 -14.60 15.02
CA LEU A 277 -1.05 -14.01 14.82
C LEU A 277 -1.70 -14.48 13.51
N GLN A 278 -0.88 -14.62 12.45
CA GLN A 278 -1.33 -15.13 11.16
C GLN A 278 -1.84 -16.58 11.26
N GLU A 279 -1.11 -17.46 11.97
CA GLU A 279 -1.52 -18.86 12.18
C GLU A 279 -2.88 -18.95 12.91
N GLU A 280 -3.08 -18.16 13.96
CA GLU A 280 -4.34 -18.13 14.72
C GLU A 280 -5.52 -17.61 13.87
N PHE A 281 -5.31 -16.56 13.07
CA PHE A 281 -6.33 -16.09 12.12
C PHE A 281 -6.60 -17.13 11.03
N SER A 282 -5.60 -17.90 10.60
CA SER A 282 -5.77 -18.95 9.60
C SER A 282 -6.69 -20.07 10.11
N LEU A 283 -6.53 -20.47 11.37
CA LEU A 283 -7.44 -21.42 12.04
C LEU A 283 -8.86 -20.87 12.14
N LEU A 284 -9.02 -19.60 12.56
CA LEU A 284 -10.33 -18.96 12.66
C LEU A 284 -11.04 -18.88 11.30
N VAL A 285 -10.33 -18.49 10.24
CA VAL A 285 -10.87 -18.43 8.88
C VAL A 285 -11.28 -19.83 8.40
N ARG A 286 -10.45 -20.85 8.61
CA ARG A 286 -10.80 -22.25 8.29
C ARG A 286 -12.09 -22.68 8.99
N ASP A 287 -12.23 -22.38 10.27
CA ASP A 287 -13.40 -22.75 11.06
C ASP A 287 -14.67 -22.05 10.57
N ILE A 288 -14.56 -20.77 10.19
CA ILE A 288 -15.62 -19.99 9.57
C ILE A 288 -16.02 -20.60 8.22
N TYR A 289 -15.05 -20.94 7.37
CA TYR A 289 -15.31 -21.51 6.04
C TYR A 289 -15.85 -22.96 6.10
N ALA A 290 -15.60 -23.69 7.20
CA ALA A 290 -16.21 -24.99 7.45
C ALA A 290 -17.68 -24.89 7.89
N PHE A 291 -18.03 -23.85 8.67
CA PHE A 291 -19.35 -23.73 9.31
C PHE A 291 -20.32 -22.77 8.57
N PHE A 292 -19.85 -21.59 8.14
CA PHE A 292 -20.72 -20.54 7.60
C PHE A 292 -21.50 -20.96 6.34
N PRO A 293 -20.96 -21.76 5.40
CA PRO A 293 -21.76 -22.28 4.31
C PRO A 293 -22.98 -23.10 4.77
N LEU A 294 -22.79 -23.94 5.80
CA LEU A 294 -23.88 -24.75 6.37
C LEU A 294 -24.90 -23.87 7.09
N LEU A 295 -24.41 -22.88 7.84
CA LEU A 295 -25.26 -21.89 8.51
C LEU A 295 -26.08 -21.09 7.49
N ILE A 296 -25.48 -20.60 6.41
CA ILE A 296 -26.18 -19.84 5.36
C ILE A 296 -27.33 -20.65 4.78
N LYS A 297 -27.09 -21.90 4.39
CA LYS A 297 -28.15 -22.77 3.85
C LYS A 297 -29.26 -23.04 4.87
N TYR A 298 -28.89 -23.28 6.13
CA TYR A 298 -29.86 -23.49 7.21
C TYR A 298 -30.72 -22.25 7.48
N VAL A 299 -30.11 -21.06 7.46
CA VAL A 299 -30.81 -19.78 7.60
C VAL A 299 -31.78 -19.55 6.45
N ASP A 300 -31.37 -19.80 5.21
CA ASP A 300 -32.24 -19.64 4.04
C ASP A 300 -33.49 -20.55 4.11
N LEU A 301 -33.36 -21.77 4.65
CA LEU A 301 -34.49 -22.68 4.91
C LEU A 301 -35.43 -22.15 5.99
N GLN A 302 -34.89 -21.67 7.11
CA GLN A 302 -35.67 -21.29 8.30
C GLN A 302 -36.12 -19.81 8.31
N ARG A 303 -35.66 -18.99 7.36
CA ARG A 303 -35.89 -17.53 7.32
C ARG A 303 -37.36 -17.13 7.44
N ASN A 304 -38.24 -17.77 6.68
CA ASN A 304 -39.67 -17.45 6.71
C ASN A 304 -40.31 -17.79 8.07
N HIS A 305 -39.82 -18.84 8.72
CA HIS A 305 -40.27 -19.24 10.04
C HIS A 305 -39.81 -18.23 11.11
N TRP A 306 -38.53 -17.88 11.13
CA TRP A 306 -37.95 -16.94 12.10
C TRP A 306 -38.49 -15.51 11.99
N LEU A 307 -38.91 -15.08 10.79
CA LEU A 307 -39.55 -13.78 10.61
C LEU A 307 -40.99 -13.73 11.14
N LYS A 308 -41.69 -14.87 11.14
CA LYS A 308 -43.09 -14.97 11.61
C LYS A 308 -43.19 -15.28 13.11
N ASN A 309 -42.37 -16.22 13.57
CA ASN A 309 -42.35 -16.73 14.93
C ASN A 309 -41.07 -16.19 15.57
N ASN A 310 -41.19 -15.21 16.46
CA ASN A 310 -40.04 -14.50 17.03
C ASN A 310 -39.14 -15.43 17.88
N VAL A 311 -38.15 -16.09 17.24
CA VAL A 311 -37.27 -17.09 17.87
C VAL A 311 -36.04 -16.42 18.50
N LYS A 312 -35.92 -16.51 19.83
CA LYS A 312 -34.83 -15.89 20.62
C LYS A 312 -33.45 -16.46 20.30
N GLU A 313 -33.38 -17.74 19.94
CA GLU A 313 -32.14 -18.40 19.60
C GLU A 313 -31.59 -17.91 18.26
N ALA A 314 -32.46 -17.58 17.31
CA ALA A 314 -32.07 -16.98 16.02
C ALA A 314 -31.53 -15.55 16.20
N GLU A 315 -32.10 -14.78 17.14
CA GLU A 315 -31.55 -13.48 17.56
C GLU A 315 -30.10 -13.63 18.04
N LYS A 316 -29.82 -14.58 18.93
CA LYS A 316 -28.46 -14.81 19.44
C LYS A 316 -27.48 -15.19 18.35
N VAL A 317 -27.89 -16.02 17.38
CA VAL A 317 -27.07 -16.36 16.22
C VAL A 317 -26.74 -15.11 15.41
N TYR A 318 -27.73 -14.24 15.14
CA TYR A 318 -27.48 -12.96 14.48
C TYR A 318 -26.47 -12.11 15.25
N THR A 319 -26.64 -11.92 16.56
CA THR A 319 -25.71 -11.13 17.38
C THR A 319 -24.29 -11.68 17.32
N CYS A 320 -24.11 -13.00 17.35
CA CYS A 320 -22.78 -13.61 17.25
C CYS A 320 -22.14 -13.38 15.87
N VAL A 321 -22.90 -13.53 14.78
CA VAL A 321 -22.40 -13.30 13.41
C VAL A 321 -22.10 -11.81 13.17
N ALA A 322 -22.95 -10.90 13.67
CA ALA A 322 -22.74 -9.47 13.62
C ALA A 322 -21.45 -9.06 14.35
N HIS A 323 -21.17 -9.68 15.49
CA HIS A 323 -19.95 -9.47 16.24
C HIS A 323 -18.71 -9.93 15.47
N VAL A 324 -18.72 -11.15 14.91
CA VAL A 324 -17.62 -11.66 14.06
C VAL A 324 -17.41 -10.75 12.85
N PHE A 325 -18.48 -10.25 12.22
CA PHE A 325 -18.39 -9.28 11.13
C PHE A 325 -17.74 -7.96 11.56
N ASN A 326 -18.11 -7.42 12.72
CA ASN A 326 -17.51 -6.18 13.23
C ASN A 326 -16.01 -6.37 13.51
N THR A 327 -15.61 -7.49 14.09
CA THR A 327 -14.20 -7.87 14.29
C THR A 327 -13.47 -7.99 12.94
N TRP A 328 -14.07 -8.67 11.97
CA TRP A 328 -13.55 -8.79 10.61
C TRP A 328 -13.40 -7.43 9.91
N ASN A 329 -14.37 -6.53 10.04
CA ASN A 329 -14.34 -5.22 9.43
C ASN A 329 -13.25 -4.32 10.05
N LYS A 330 -13.04 -4.43 11.37
CA LYS A 330 -12.01 -3.68 12.11
C LYS A 330 -10.59 -4.22 11.88
N SER A 331 -10.41 -5.53 11.89
CA SER A 331 -9.10 -6.17 11.72
C SER A 331 -8.64 -6.16 10.26
N GLN A 332 -7.38 -5.80 10.03
CA GLN A 332 -6.76 -5.94 8.71
C GLN A 332 -6.18 -7.34 8.48
N TYR A 333 -5.66 -7.96 9.55
CA TYR A 333 -5.10 -9.31 9.50
C TYR A 333 -6.16 -10.35 9.17
N PHE A 334 -7.33 -10.23 9.80
CA PHE A 334 -8.45 -11.14 9.53
C PHE A 334 -8.90 -11.08 8.06
N ARG A 335 -9.07 -9.86 7.50
CA ARG A 335 -9.42 -9.69 6.07
C ARG A 335 -8.35 -10.20 5.13
N ARG A 336 -7.08 -9.98 5.46
CA ARG A 336 -5.95 -10.46 4.66
C ARG A 336 -5.89 -11.99 4.65
N GLU A 337 -6.02 -12.60 5.81
CA GLU A 337 -5.95 -14.05 5.95
C GLU A 337 -7.17 -14.75 5.34
N GLU A 338 -8.36 -14.15 5.38
CA GLU A 338 -9.50 -14.64 4.61
C GLU A 338 -9.20 -14.67 3.10
N ALA A 339 -8.67 -13.57 2.56
CA ALA A 339 -8.31 -13.50 1.14
C ALA A 339 -7.21 -14.52 0.78
N ASN A 340 -6.24 -14.71 1.66
CA ASN A 340 -5.20 -15.74 1.50
C ASN A 340 -5.81 -17.14 1.45
N PHE A 341 -6.69 -17.47 2.40
CA PHE A 341 -7.35 -18.77 2.49
C PHE A 341 -8.19 -19.08 1.24
N ILE A 342 -8.99 -18.12 0.77
CA ILE A 342 -9.75 -18.26 -0.49
C ILE A 342 -8.81 -18.51 -1.67
N SER A 343 -7.71 -17.77 -1.77
CA SER A 343 -6.78 -17.88 -2.89
C SER A 343 -5.93 -19.15 -2.85
N GLN A 344 -5.56 -19.64 -1.66
CA GLN A 344 -4.74 -20.85 -1.49
C GLN A 344 -5.55 -22.13 -1.80
N HIS A 345 -6.84 -22.12 -1.46
CA HIS A 345 -7.73 -23.28 -1.64
C HIS A 345 -8.67 -23.14 -2.85
N GLU A 346 -8.54 -22.06 -3.63
CA GLU A 346 -9.34 -21.76 -4.82
C GLU A 346 -10.86 -21.87 -4.59
N ILE A 347 -11.32 -21.36 -3.44
CA ILE A 347 -12.70 -21.53 -2.99
C ILE A 347 -13.65 -20.64 -3.80
N ASP A 348 -14.68 -21.25 -4.39
CA ASP A 348 -15.82 -20.53 -4.93
C ASP A 348 -16.92 -20.37 -3.87
N ASN A 349 -16.98 -19.17 -3.27
CA ASN A 349 -17.97 -18.83 -2.24
C ASN A 349 -19.40 -19.00 -2.72
N MET A 350 -19.70 -18.78 -4.01
CA MET A 350 -21.05 -18.95 -4.55
C MET A 350 -21.41 -20.43 -4.68
N ALA A 351 -20.46 -21.27 -5.11
CA ALA A 351 -20.67 -22.71 -5.19
C ALA A 351 -20.99 -23.34 -3.81
N LEU A 352 -20.43 -22.78 -2.74
CA LEU A 352 -20.69 -23.25 -1.37
C LEU A 352 -22.08 -22.88 -0.83
N ILE A 353 -22.66 -21.76 -1.27
CA ILE A 353 -23.90 -21.21 -0.67
C ILE A 353 -25.13 -21.31 -1.57
N MET A 354 -24.97 -21.46 -2.89
CA MET A 354 -26.12 -21.58 -3.80
C MET A 354 -26.88 -22.90 -3.56
N PRO A 355 -28.22 -22.89 -3.68
CA PRO A 355 -28.98 -24.12 -3.69
C PRO A 355 -28.53 -24.96 -4.88
N SER A 356 -28.14 -26.21 -4.64
CA SER A 356 -27.74 -27.15 -5.70
C SER A 356 -28.91 -27.30 -6.67
N SER A 357 -28.85 -26.58 -7.78
CA SER A 357 -29.93 -26.53 -8.79
C SER A 357 -29.95 -27.79 -9.68
N GLY A 358 -29.26 -28.85 -9.26
CA GLY A 358 -29.18 -30.17 -9.88
C GLY A 358 -28.55 -31.19 -8.90
N ARG A 359 -28.74 -32.49 -9.15
CA ARG A 359 -28.29 -33.62 -8.31
C ARG A 359 -26.76 -33.84 -8.26
N GLY A 360 -25.95 -32.79 -8.44
CA GLY A 360 -24.49 -32.86 -8.51
C GLY A 360 -23.77 -32.19 -7.34
N ARG A 361 -22.60 -32.72 -6.96
CA ARG A 361 -21.69 -32.11 -5.98
C ARG A 361 -21.09 -30.83 -6.58
N ALA A 362 -21.03 -29.75 -5.80
CA ALA A 362 -20.17 -28.63 -6.15
C ALA A 362 -18.71 -29.08 -5.98
N SER A 363 -17.94 -29.17 -7.05
CA SER A 363 -16.54 -29.61 -6.96
C SER A 363 -15.73 -28.52 -6.24
N VAL A 364 -15.44 -28.72 -4.96
CA VAL A 364 -14.58 -27.81 -4.16
C VAL A 364 -13.09 -27.97 -4.52
N GLN A 365 -12.72 -28.97 -5.33
CA GLN A 365 -11.34 -29.15 -5.76
C GLN A 365 -11.28 -29.50 -7.24
N THR A 366 -10.81 -28.56 -8.05
CA THR A 366 -10.15 -28.92 -9.32
C THR A 366 -8.73 -29.33 -8.96
N ILE A 367 -8.53 -30.61 -8.63
CA ILE A 367 -7.16 -31.14 -8.56
C ILE A 367 -6.69 -31.25 -10.00
N ASP A 368 -5.88 -30.28 -10.41
CA ASP A 368 -5.35 -30.15 -11.76
C ASP A 368 -4.49 -31.37 -12.10
N ALA A 369 -4.99 -32.22 -12.99
CA ALA A 369 -4.22 -33.26 -13.66
C ALA A 369 -4.38 -33.06 -15.17
N GLY A 370 -3.44 -32.33 -15.76
CA GLY A 370 -3.18 -32.35 -17.19
C GLY A 370 -3.80 -31.20 -17.97
N GLN A 371 -2.93 -30.29 -18.39
CA GLN A 371 -3.11 -29.36 -19.50
C GLN A 371 -3.88 -30.02 -20.66
N SER A 372 -5.18 -29.75 -20.74
CA SER A 372 -6.00 -30.07 -21.90
C SER A 372 -6.62 -28.77 -22.37
N GLN A 373 -6.12 -28.28 -23.50
CA GLN A 373 -6.56 -27.07 -24.17
C GLN A 373 -8.06 -27.10 -24.49
N LYS A 374 -8.91 -26.66 -23.55
CA LYS A 374 -10.20 -26.06 -23.90
C LYS A 374 -9.97 -24.57 -24.08
N LYS A 375 -9.99 -24.13 -25.34
CA LYS A 375 -10.11 -22.72 -25.75
C LYS A 375 -11.43 -22.15 -25.21
N GLU A 376 -11.48 -21.83 -23.93
CA GLU A 376 -12.28 -20.68 -23.51
C GLU A 376 -11.52 -19.43 -23.93
N LYS A 377 -12.22 -18.55 -24.64
CA LYS A 377 -11.74 -17.23 -25.02
C LYS A 377 -11.08 -16.60 -23.79
N LYS A 378 -9.76 -16.47 -23.83
CA LYS A 378 -8.94 -15.69 -22.90
C LYS A 378 -9.36 -14.23 -23.03
N LYS A 379 -10.52 -13.87 -22.46
CA LYS A 379 -10.89 -12.51 -22.14
C LYS A 379 -9.79 -12.05 -21.19
N LYS A 380 -9.01 -11.06 -21.60
CA LYS A 380 -7.96 -10.41 -20.79
C LYS A 380 -8.36 -10.34 -19.32
N ARG A 381 -7.94 -11.33 -18.52
CA ARG A 381 -8.14 -11.41 -17.07
C ARG A 381 -6.84 -10.94 -16.40
N ASP A 382 -6.38 -9.80 -16.89
CA ASP A 382 -5.25 -9.01 -16.39
C ASP A 382 -5.73 -7.59 -16.06
N GLY A 383 -7.04 -7.47 -15.80
CA GLY A 383 -7.61 -6.35 -15.09
C GLY A 383 -7.34 -6.59 -13.61
N LYS A 384 -6.43 -5.80 -13.05
CA LYS A 384 -6.22 -5.58 -11.61
C LYS A 384 -7.47 -6.00 -10.82
N ARG A 385 -7.37 -7.12 -10.09
CA ARG A 385 -8.46 -7.65 -9.25
C ARG A 385 -9.05 -6.50 -8.45
N ASP A 386 -10.33 -6.26 -8.67
CA ASP A 386 -11.09 -5.17 -8.06
C ASP A 386 -11.27 -5.56 -6.60
N LYS A 387 -10.35 -5.14 -5.72
CA LYS A 387 -10.32 -5.51 -4.29
C LYS A 387 -11.68 -5.33 -3.61
N ASP A 388 -12.47 -4.38 -4.10
CA ASP A 388 -13.79 -4.05 -3.58
C ASP A 388 -14.83 -5.14 -3.89
N LYS A 389 -14.73 -5.80 -5.06
CA LYS A 389 -15.58 -6.95 -5.40
C LYS A 389 -15.21 -8.20 -4.62
N GLU A 390 -13.95 -8.34 -4.21
CA GLU A 390 -13.49 -9.44 -3.36
C GLU A 390 -14.01 -9.30 -1.93
N LEU A 391 -14.01 -8.07 -1.37
CA LEU A 391 -14.58 -7.79 -0.05
C LEU A 391 -16.10 -8.07 0.01
N ALA A 392 -16.84 -7.69 -1.03
CA ALA A 392 -18.28 -7.96 -1.12
C ALA A 392 -18.61 -9.45 -1.27
N ALA A 393 -17.66 -10.27 -1.72
CA ALA A 393 -17.81 -11.70 -1.93
C ALA A 393 -17.45 -12.57 -0.71
N SER A 394 -17.00 -11.98 0.40
CA SER A 394 -16.67 -12.69 1.65
C SER A 394 -17.87 -13.50 2.19
N LEU A 395 -17.62 -14.71 2.70
CA LEU A 395 -18.65 -15.54 3.34
C LEU A 395 -19.15 -14.92 4.66
N VAL A 396 -18.32 -14.17 5.37
CA VAL A 396 -18.73 -13.44 6.59
C VAL A 396 -19.80 -12.39 6.23
N VAL A 397 -19.55 -11.65 5.15
CA VAL A 397 -20.51 -10.67 4.60
C VAL A 397 -21.78 -11.36 4.11
N ALA A 398 -21.65 -12.46 3.38
CA ALA A 398 -22.80 -13.22 2.87
C ALA A 398 -23.68 -13.76 4.01
N CYS A 399 -23.07 -14.37 5.03
CA CYS A 399 -23.79 -14.90 6.20
C CYS A 399 -24.53 -13.80 6.96
N LEU A 400 -23.86 -12.66 7.18
CA LEU A 400 -24.49 -11.51 7.83
C LEU A 400 -25.67 -10.97 7.02
N LYS A 401 -25.53 -10.80 5.69
CA LYS A 401 -26.61 -10.33 4.81
C LYS A 401 -27.84 -11.24 4.84
N ARG A 402 -27.65 -12.56 4.96
CA ARG A 402 -28.76 -13.54 5.08
C ARG A 402 -29.50 -13.42 6.41
N LEU A 403 -28.78 -13.15 7.50
CA LEU A 403 -29.34 -12.99 8.85
C LEU A 403 -29.84 -11.56 9.14
N LEU A 404 -29.45 -10.56 8.35
CA LEU A 404 -29.81 -9.15 8.56
C LEU A 404 -31.33 -8.90 8.73
N PRO A 405 -32.23 -9.53 7.96
CA PRO A 405 -33.68 -9.39 8.19
C PRO A 405 -34.13 -9.83 9.58
N VAL A 406 -33.49 -10.87 10.14
CA VAL A 406 -33.76 -11.36 11.51
C VAL A 406 -33.30 -10.33 12.52
N GLY A 407 -32.11 -9.73 12.30
CA GLY A 407 -31.59 -8.65 13.14
C GLY A 407 -32.42 -7.37 13.10
N LEU A 408 -32.91 -6.96 11.92
CA LEU A 408 -33.80 -5.79 11.79
C LEU A 408 -35.15 -6.02 12.46
N ASN A 409 -35.65 -7.26 12.43
CA ASN A 409 -36.85 -7.66 13.17
C ASN A 409 -36.66 -7.61 14.69
N LEU A 410 -35.50 -7.24 15.24
CA LEU A 410 -35.33 -7.00 16.68
C LEU A 410 -35.84 -5.63 17.11
N PHE A 411 -35.86 -4.66 16.19
CA PHE A 411 -36.15 -3.27 16.49
C PHE A 411 -37.58 -2.90 16.09
N ALA A 412 -38.25 -2.08 16.91
CA ALA A 412 -39.49 -1.40 16.52
C ALA A 412 -39.21 -0.31 15.47
N GLY A 413 -40.22 0.22 14.77
CA GLY A 413 -39.99 1.22 13.71
C GLY A 413 -39.16 2.42 14.12
N ARG A 414 -39.49 3.01 15.26
CA ARG A 414 -38.75 4.15 15.81
C ARG A 414 -37.28 3.81 16.08
N GLU A 415 -36.99 2.60 16.55
CA GLU A 415 -35.63 2.14 16.79
C GLU A 415 -34.88 1.87 15.47
N GLN A 416 -35.57 1.35 14.44
CA GLN A 416 -35.00 1.18 13.10
C GLN A 416 -34.65 2.53 12.44
N GLU A 417 -35.48 3.55 12.64
CA GLU A 417 -35.18 4.93 12.19
C GLU A 417 -33.94 5.48 12.91
N LEU A 418 -33.82 5.26 14.23
CA LEU A 418 -32.63 5.65 14.99
C LEU A 418 -31.37 4.91 14.53
N VAL A 419 -31.46 3.63 14.19
CA VAL A 419 -30.36 2.87 13.57
C VAL A 419 -29.89 3.53 12.26
N GLN A 420 -30.82 3.97 11.42
CA GLN A 420 -30.50 4.65 10.15
C GLN A 420 -29.86 6.03 10.39
N HIS A 421 -30.35 6.82 11.35
CA HIS A 421 -29.72 8.09 11.73
C HIS A 421 -28.32 7.90 12.33
N ALA A 422 -28.12 6.88 13.17
CA ALA A 422 -26.81 6.53 13.70
C ALA A 422 -25.83 6.12 12.58
N LYS A 423 -26.30 5.33 11.60
CA LYS A 423 -25.53 4.98 10.40
C LYS A 423 -25.12 6.22 9.59
N GLU A 424 -26.01 7.18 9.37
CA GLU A 424 -25.69 8.44 8.66
C GLU A 424 -24.63 9.26 9.42
N LYS A 425 -24.70 9.28 10.75
CA LYS A 425 -23.67 9.91 11.59
C LYS A 425 -22.32 9.17 11.48
N PHE A 426 -22.31 7.83 11.42
CA PHE A 426 -21.08 7.08 11.13
C PHE A 426 -20.51 7.41 9.75
N LEU A 427 -21.35 7.58 8.72
CA LEU A 427 -20.92 8.01 7.38
C LEU A 427 -20.30 9.41 7.39
N ASN A 428 -20.83 10.30 8.22
CA ASN A 428 -20.31 11.65 8.44
C ASN A 428 -19.10 11.70 9.41
N LYS A 429 -18.58 10.55 9.86
CA LYS A 429 -17.39 10.41 10.73
C LYS A 429 -17.51 11.09 12.10
N TYR A 430 -18.69 11.10 12.71
CA TYR A 430 -18.84 11.47 14.12
C TYR A 430 -18.20 10.42 15.06
N GLN A 431 -17.83 10.83 16.28
CA GLN A 431 -17.25 9.93 17.30
C GLN A 431 -18.31 8.98 17.89
N ASP A 432 -17.87 7.79 18.33
CA ASP A 432 -18.75 6.77 18.94
C ASP A 432 -19.48 7.31 20.18
N SER A 433 -18.81 8.12 21.02
CA SER A 433 -19.40 8.74 22.23
C SER A 433 -20.57 9.68 21.87
N ASP A 434 -20.39 10.50 20.85
CA ASP A 434 -21.37 11.52 20.47
C ASP A 434 -22.62 10.88 19.85
N ILE A 435 -22.44 9.77 19.14
CA ILE A 435 -23.53 8.96 18.59
C ILE A 435 -24.27 8.24 19.71
N PHE A 436 -23.56 7.70 20.71
CA PHE A 436 -24.16 7.07 21.88
C PHE A 436 -25.09 8.04 22.63
N ASP A 437 -24.58 9.23 22.95
CA ASP A 437 -25.34 10.28 23.65
C ASP A 437 -26.53 10.77 22.81
N TYR A 438 -26.36 10.88 21.48
CA TYR A 438 -27.45 11.23 20.57
C TYR A 438 -28.58 10.19 20.58
N VAL A 439 -28.27 8.90 20.47
CA VAL A 439 -29.27 7.83 20.49
C VAL A 439 -29.98 7.79 21.85
N LYS A 440 -29.23 7.93 22.94
CA LYS A 440 -29.77 7.97 24.31
C LYS A 440 -30.74 9.14 24.49
N LEU A 441 -30.37 10.34 24.03
CA LEU A 441 -31.22 11.52 24.07
C LEU A 441 -32.49 11.34 23.22
N GLN A 442 -32.37 10.81 22.01
CA GLN A 442 -33.52 10.62 21.11
C GLN A 442 -34.51 9.57 21.59
N LEU A 443 -34.08 8.56 22.34
CA LEU A 443 -34.98 7.60 23.00
C LEU A 443 -35.78 8.22 24.15
N THR A 444 -35.29 9.31 24.77
CA THR A 444 -35.99 9.98 25.89
C THR A 444 -37.01 11.04 25.48
N LEU A 445 -36.97 11.50 24.21
CA LEU A 445 -37.89 12.53 23.72
C LEU A 445 -39.27 11.93 23.37
N PRO A 446 -40.40 12.60 23.70
CA PRO A 446 -41.73 12.15 23.28
C PRO A 446 -41.93 12.31 21.76
N ASP A 447 -42.68 11.40 21.13
CA ASP A 447 -42.91 11.36 19.68
C ASP A 447 -43.49 12.70 19.17
N LYS A 448 -42.71 13.42 18.36
CA LYS A 448 -43.23 14.48 17.51
C LYS A 448 -43.58 13.87 16.16
N ILE A 449 -44.80 13.35 16.04
CA ILE A 449 -45.35 12.98 14.73
C ILE A 449 -45.73 14.31 14.05
N ASP A 450 -44.97 14.73 13.05
CA ASP A 450 -45.33 15.87 12.22
C ASP A 450 -46.41 15.43 11.22
N PRO A 451 -47.65 15.96 11.28
CA PRO A 451 -48.73 15.58 10.39
C PRO A 451 -48.50 15.97 8.92
N SER A 452 -47.46 16.77 8.64
CA SER A 452 -47.09 17.24 7.31
C SER A 452 -46.07 16.35 6.59
N ASP A 453 -45.52 15.32 7.25
CA ASP A 453 -44.55 14.40 6.65
C ASP A 453 -45.23 13.39 5.71
N ALA A 454 -44.74 13.31 4.47
CA ALA A 454 -45.21 12.38 3.44
C ALA A 454 -45.03 10.90 3.83
N MET A 455 -44.16 10.61 4.80
CA MET A 455 -43.94 9.26 5.37
C MET A 455 -44.69 9.01 6.70
N SER A 456 -45.61 9.88 7.10
CA SER A 456 -46.41 9.71 8.33
C SER A 456 -47.19 8.38 8.40
N TRP A 457 -47.59 7.82 7.25
CA TRP A 457 -48.24 6.51 7.18
C TRP A 457 -47.28 5.35 7.53
N GLN A 458 -45.97 5.48 7.26
CA GLN A 458 -44.94 4.52 7.69
C GLN A 458 -44.75 4.55 9.20
N HIS A 459 -44.63 5.74 9.80
CA HIS A 459 -44.54 5.90 11.26
C HIS A 459 -45.76 5.29 11.99
N TYR A 460 -46.96 5.48 11.45
CA TYR A 460 -48.18 4.86 11.97
C TYR A 460 -48.19 3.33 11.81
N LEU A 461 -47.71 2.80 10.68
CA LEU A 461 -47.61 1.36 10.43
C LEU A 461 -46.61 0.68 11.37
N TYR A 462 -45.43 1.28 11.56
CA TYR A 462 -44.42 0.70 12.43
C TYR A 462 -44.76 0.81 13.92
N SER A 463 -45.46 1.87 14.32
CA SER A 463 -46.10 1.98 15.64
C SER A 463 -47.09 0.82 15.89
N LYS A 464 -47.90 0.47 14.88
CA LYS A 464 -48.88 -0.62 14.96
C LYS A 464 -48.25 -2.03 14.94
N LEU A 465 -47.15 -2.22 14.21
CA LEU A 465 -46.36 -3.48 14.19
C LEU A 465 -45.60 -3.72 15.50
N GLY A 466 -45.05 -2.67 16.12
CA GLY A 466 -44.41 -2.75 17.44
C GLY A 466 -45.40 -3.12 18.55
N SER A 467 -46.68 -2.70 18.41
CA SER A 467 -47.72 -2.93 19.41
C SER A 467 -48.21 -4.40 19.51
N GLN A 468 -47.84 -5.30 18.59
CA GLN A 468 -48.15 -6.74 18.72
C GLN A 468 -47.16 -7.48 19.63
N ARG A 469 -46.05 -6.86 20.06
CA ARG A 469 -45.05 -7.49 20.95
C ARG A 469 -45.45 -7.55 22.42
N SER A 470 -46.53 -6.87 22.79
CA SER A 470 -47.08 -6.85 24.14
C SER A 470 -48.46 -7.51 24.17
N THR A 471 -48.54 -8.79 23.77
CA THR A 471 -49.63 -9.63 24.27
C THR A 471 -49.27 -10.08 25.69
N PRO A 472 -50.01 -9.65 26.73
CA PRO A 472 -49.71 -10.04 28.10
C PRO A 472 -50.09 -11.52 28.29
N VAL A 473 -49.08 -12.39 28.33
CA VAL A 473 -49.27 -13.76 28.79
C VAL A 473 -49.31 -13.75 30.32
N GLY A 474 -50.52 -13.57 30.86
CA GLY A 474 -50.88 -13.84 32.26
C GLY A 474 -50.25 -12.94 33.34
N PRO A 475 -50.87 -12.83 34.54
CA PRO A 475 -50.51 -11.79 35.51
C PRO A 475 -49.20 -11.99 36.30
N ASN A 476 -48.35 -12.96 35.97
CA ASN A 476 -47.22 -13.36 36.85
C ASN A 476 -45.87 -13.67 36.17
N ALA A 477 -45.64 -13.22 34.94
CA ALA A 477 -44.30 -13.29 34.33
C ALA A 477 -43.62 -11.91 34.41
N VAL A 478 -42.66 -11.75 35.33
CA VAL A 478 -41.75 -10.61 35.34
C VAL A 478 -40.87 -10.70 34.09
N VAL A 479 -41.22 -9.96 33.05
CA VAL A 479 -40.35 -9.79 31.87
C VAL A 479 -39.17 -8.92 32.29
N PRO A 480 -37.91 -9.33 32.09
CA PRO A 480 -36.78 -8.46 32.37
C PRO A 480 -36.84 -7.28 31.42
N VAL A 481 -37.08 -6.09 31.97
CA VAL A 481 -37.02 -4.82 31.25
C VAL A 481 -35.56 -4.64 30.81
N VAL A 482 -35.29 -4.71 29.50
CA VAL A 482 -33.98 -4.39 28.93
C VAL A 482 -33.63 -2.96 29.35
N SER A 483 -32.46 -2.74 29.96
CA SER A 483 -32.08 -1.40 30.37
C SER A 483 -31.93 -0.50 29.15
N GLN A 484 -32.29 0.78 29.29
CA GLN A 484 -32.25 1.73 28.18
C GLN A 484 -30.85 1.82 27.55
N ASP A 485 -29.79 1.67 28.35
CA ASP A 485 -28.40 1.65 27.88
C ASP A 485 -28.10 0.40 27.02
N GLN A 486 -28.63 -0.78 27.37
CA GLN A 486 -28.48 -1.99 26.54
C GLN A 486 -29.21 -1.86 25.19
N LEU A 487 -30.31 -1.13 25.14
CA LEU A 487 -31.01 -0.85 23.89
C LEU A 487 -30.20 0.10 23.00
N VAL A 488 -29.58 1.14 23.59
CA VAL A 488 -28.68 2.06 22.87
C VAL A 488 -27.48 1.31 22.28
N GLU A 489 -26.86 0.42 23.05
CA GLU A 489 -25.76 -0.43 22.56
C GLU A 489 -26.17 -1.30 21.36
N ARG A 490 -27.34 -1.97 21.45
CA ARG A 490 -27.87 -2.77 20.33
C ARG A 490 -28.12 -1.92 19.07
N ILE A 491 -28.64 -0.70 19.23
CA ILE A 491 -28.86 0.25 18.13
C ILE A 491 -27.51 0.63 17.51
N MET A 492 -26.50 0.94 18.31
CA MET A 492 -25.16 1.27 17.82
C MET A 492 -24.49 0.10 17.09
N ASP A 493 -24.59 -1.11 17.61
CA ASP A 493 -24.02 -2.30 16.97
C ASP A 493 -24.67 -2.59 15.62
N MET A 494 -26.00 -2.48 15.54
CA MET A 494 -26.73 -2.59 14.27
C MET A 494 -26.34 -1.47 13.29
N ALA A 495 -26.20 -0.24 13.77
CA ALA A 495 -25.77 0.88 12.94
C ALA A 495 -24.33 0.70 12.41
N LYS A 496 -23.41 0.16 13.23
CA LYS A 496 -22.04 -0.21 12.83
C LYS A 496 -22.04 -1.30 11.76
N VAL A 497 -22.91 -2.31 11.90
CA VAL A 497 -23.10 -3.36 10.90
C VAL A 497 -23.58 -2.77 9.57
N LEU A 498 -24.62 -1.94 9.57
CA LEU A 498 -25.15 -1.31 8.36
C LEU A 498 -24.17 -0.29 7.74
N TYR A 499 -23.40 0.42 8.57
CA TYR A 499 -22.31 1.28 8.12
C TYR A 499 -21.23 0.45 7.43
N GLY A 500 -20.76 -0.64 8.06
CA GLY A 500 -19.76 -1.54 7.49
C GLY A 500 -20.21 -2.14 6.16
N LEU A 501 -21.45 -2.65 6.09
CA LEU A 501 -22.03 -3.13 4.83
C LEU A 501 -22.14 -2.03 3.77
N HIS A 502 -22.52 -0.81 4.14
CA HIS A 502 -22.56 0.32 3.21
C HIS A 502 -21.17 0.67 2.67
N VAL A 503 -20.13 0.67 3.52
CA VAL A 503 -18.74 0.92 3.09
C VAL A 503 -18.25 -0.17 2.13
N ILE A 504 -18.64 -1.43 2.34
CA ILE A 504 -18.26 -2.55 1.47
C ILE A 504 -19.02 -2.51 0.14
N ASP A 505 -20.34 -2.31 0.16
CA ASP A 505 -21.18 -2.31 -1.04
C ASP A 505 -21.04 -1.02 -1.86
N HIS A 506 -20.70 0.09 -1.20
CA HIS A 506 -20.55 1.42 -1.79
C HIS A 506 -19.16 2.00 -1.54
N ALA A 507 -18.12 1.15 -1.57
CA ALA A 507 -16.73 1.58 -1.52
C ALA A 507 -16.58 2.78 -2.46
N GLN A 508 -16.33 3.95 -1.88
CA GLN A 508 -16.67 5.20 -2.54
C GLN A 508 -16.07 5.27 -3.94
N GLY A 509 -16.92 5.29 -4.96
CA GLY A 509 -16.57 5.76 -6.30
C GLY A 509 -16.04 7.20 -6.32
N SER A 510 -16.03 7.90 -5.18
CA SER A 510 -15.36 9.17 -4.92
C SER A 510 -13.82 9.05 -4.97
N GLN A 511 -13.27 7.84 -4.82
CA GLN A 511 -11.91 7.51 -5.21
C GLN A 511 -11.93 6.70 -6.52
N LYS A 512 -12.66 7.19 -7.54
CA LYS A 512 -12.13 7.14 -8.92
C LYS A 512 -10.85 8.00 -8.99
N GLY A 513 -9.87 7.67 -8.16
CA GLY A 513 -8.48 7.75 -8.52
C GLY A 513 -8.32 6.79 -9.69
N ALA A 514 -8.63 7.30 -10.89
CA ALA A 514 -7.70 7.10 -11.99
C ALA A 514 -6.33 7.23 -11.32
N TYR A 515 -5.58 6.14 -11.23
CA TYR A 515 -4.19 6.20 -10.82
C TYR A 515 -3.59 7.28 -11.71
N ARG A 516 -3.52 8.52 -11.20
CA ARG A 516 -2.81 9.58 -11.88
C ARG A 516 -1.42 9.06 -11.88
N SER A 517 -0.94 8.75 -13.07
CA SER A 517 0.38 8.18 -13.24
C SER A 517 1.35 9.16 -12.59
N VAL A 518 1.82 8.83 -11.38
CA VAL A 518 2.75 9.66 -10.60
C VAL A 518 4.08 9.83 -11.34
N VAL A 519 4.28 9.03 -12.39
CA VAL A 519 5.46 9.00 -13.25
C VAL A 519 5.03 9.28 -14.69
N SER A 520 5.66 10.27 -15.34
CA SER A 520 5.44 10.58 -16.75
C SER A 520 5.81 9.39 -17.65
N THR A 521 5.21 9.29 -18.84
CA THR A 521 5.53 8.21 -19.79
C THR A 521 7.01 8.21 -20.16
N GLN A 522 7.64 9.38 -20.24
CA GLN A 522 9.07 9.50 -20.52
C GLN A 522 9.92 9.03 -19.35
N ARG A 523 9.56 9.39 -18.11
CA ARG A 523 10.23 8.88 -16.91
C ARG A 523 10.09 7.36 -16.75
N LYS A 524 8.95 6.78 -17.14
CA LYS A 524 8.80 5.31 -17.24
C LYS A 524 9.75 4.69 -18.27
N ARG A 525 9.91 5.32 -19.44
CA ARG A 525 10.89 4.88 -20.45
C ARG A 525 12.33 4.98 -19.92
N ALA A 526 12.66 6.03 -19.19
CA ALA A 526 13.96 6.18 -18.54
C ALA A 526 14.21 5.07 -17.51
N VAL A 527 13.25 4.77 -16.64
CA VAL A 527 13.35 3.64 -15.68
C VAL A 527 13.55 2.30 -16.40
N ILE A 528 12.83 2.05 -17.49
CA ILE A 528 13.03 0.86 -18.32
C ILE A 528 14.43 0.84 -18.95
N ALA A 529 14.97 1.99 -19.34
CA ALA A 529 16.34 2.10 -19.84
C ALA A 529 17.37 1.81 -18.75
N CYS A 530 17.14 2.19 -17.49
CA CYS A 530 18.01 1.84 -16.35
C CYS A 530 18.13 0.32 -16.19
N PHE A 531 17.04 -0.44 -16.33
CA PHE A 531 17.10 -1.92 -16.31
C PHE A 531 17.86 -2.53 -17.50
N ARG A 532 18.03 -1.78 -18.59
CA ARG A 532 18.81 -2.19 -19.76
C ARG A 532 20.26 -1.69 -19.71
N MET A 533 20.63 -0.91 -18.70
CA MET A 533 21.99 -0.40 -18.60
C MET A 533 22.98 -1.54 -18.41
N THR A 534 24.06 -1.47 -19.17
CA THR A 534 25.17 -2.40 -19.12
C THR A 534 25.93 -2.21 -17.80
N SER A 535 26.22 -3.30 -17.10
CA SER A 535 26.98 -3.24 -15.85
C SER A 535 28.39 -2.69 -16.09
N LEU A 536 28.95 -1.99 -15.10
CA LEU A 536 30.29 -1.40 -15.22
C LEU A 536 31.36 -2.43 -15.59
N HIS A 537 31.28 -3.65 -15.05
CA HIS A 537 32.22 -4.74 -15.35
C HIS A 537 32.12 -5.29 -16.78
N SER A 538 31.00 -5.06 -17.48
CA SER A 538 30.82 -5.48 -18.88
C SER A 538 31.11 -4.39 -19.90
N LEU A 539 31.52 -3.19 -19.44
CA LEU A 539 31.94 -2.11 -20.32
C LEU A 539 33.33 -2.38 -20.93
N PRO A 540 33.57 -1.95 -22.19
CA PRO A 540 34.91 -1.95 -22.76
C PRO A 540 35.88 -1.12 -21.90
N ARG A 541 37.10 -1.64 -21.70
CA ARG A 541 38.12 -1.02 -20.83
C ARG A 541 38.34 0.48 -21.11
N HIS A 542 38.40 0.90 -22.37
CA HIS A 542 38.61 2.31 -22.73
C HIS A 542 37.45 3.22 -22.31
N ARG A 543 36.19 2.75 -22.36
CA ARG A 543 35.03 3.53 -21.90
C ARG A 543 35.01 3.70 -20.39
N ALA A 544 35.34 2.63 -19.66
CA ALA A 544 35.45 2.70 -18.20
C ALA A 544 36.55 3.68 -17.77
N ILE A 545 37.71 3.65 -18.45
CA ILE A 545 38.80 4.61 -18.21
C ILE A 545 38.35 6.05 -18.49
N ASN A 546 37.63 6.31 -19.58
CA ASN A 546 37.16 7.67 -19.87
C ASN A 546 36.20 8.20 -18.80
N ILE A 547 35.23 7.39 -18.34
CA ILE A 547 34.31 7.76 -17.26
C ILE A 547 35.11 8.05 -15.97
N PHE A 548 36.08 7.18 -15.65
CA PHE A 548 36.95 7.37 -14.50
C PHE A 548 37.75 8.66 -14.58
N LEU A 549 38.38 8.96 -15.73
CA LEU A 549 39.18 10.17 -15.90
C LEU A 549 38.36 11.46 -15.77
N THR A 550 37.12 11.48 -16.27
CA THR A 550 36.22 12.63 -16.08
C THR A 550 35.91 12.83 -14.60
N VAL A 551 35.47 11.78 -13.91
CA VAL A 551 35.13 11.87 -12.48
C VAL A 551 36.34 12.19 -11.62
N TYR A 552 37.52 11.63 -11.94
CA TYR A 552 38.76 11.91 -11.24
C TYR A 552 39.21 13.37 -11.45
N LYS A 553 39.07 13.90 -12.66
CA LYS A 553 39.35 15.32 -12.92
C LYS A 553 38.44 16.23 -12.10
N ASP A 554 37.14 15.96 -12.08
CA ASP A 554 36.16 16.88 -11.49
C ASP A 554 36.10 16.77 -9.95
N LEU A 555 36.31 15.58 -9.36
CA LEU A 555 36.25 15.39 -7.90
C LEU A 555 37.60 15.41 -7.20
N TRP A 556 38.71 15.08 -7.88
CA TRP A 556 40.03 14.98 -7.22
C TRP A 556 40.99 16.08 -7.64
N LEU A 557 41.06 16.40 -8.94
CA LEU A 557 42.04 17.38 -9.42
C LEU A 557 41.57 18.84 -9.27
N GLN A 558 40.27 19.10 -9.18
CA GLN A 558 39.74 20.46 -9.00
C GLN A 558 39.84 20.94 -7.54
N GLU A 559 39.75 20.05 -6.56
CA GLU A 559 39.87 20.38 -5.12
C GLU A 559 41.33 20.49 -4.65
N GLU A 560 42.30 20.01 -5.44
CA GLU A 560 43.71 20.08 -5.07
C GLU A 560 44.22 21.53 -5.18
N ASN A 561 44.52 22.17 -4.04
CA ASN A 561 45.08 23.51 -4.01
C ASN A 561 46.48 23.51 -4.66
N VAL A 562 46.58 24.15 -5.82
CA VAL A 562 47.79 24.14 -6.66
C VAL A 562 48.88 25.13 -6.18
N GLY A 563 48.76 25.70 -4.97
CA GLY A 563 49.74 26.64 -4.42
C GLY A 563 49.74 28.00 -5.13
N GLN A 564 48.58 28.45 -5.62
CA GLN A 564 48.44 29.69 -6.39
C GLN A 564 48.85 30.94 -5.58
N GLU A 565 48.68 30.90 -4.25
CA GLU A 565 49.11 31.96 -3.33
C GLU A 565 50.63 32.14 -3.31
N GLN A 566 51.40 31.04 -3.44
CA GLN A 566 52.87 31.07 -3.43
C GLN A 566 53.43 31.82 -4.65
N LEU A 567 52.72 31.82 -5.78
CA LEU A 567 53.16 32.53 -6.98
C LEU A 567 53.28 34.05 -6.73
N ILE A 568 52.33 34.62 -5.99
CA ILE A 568 52.35 36.07 -5.71
C ILE A 568 53.43 36.38 -4.67
N ASP A 569 53.62 35.51 -3.70
CA ASP A 569 54.70 35.61 -2.72
C ASP A 569 56.07 35.58 -3.41
N ASP A 570 56.32 34.65 -4.32
CA ASP A 570 57.58 34.52 -5.08
C ASP A 570 57.87 35.72 -6.00
N LEU A 571 56.81 36.35 -6.54
CA LEU A 571 56.95 37.54 -7.39
C LEU A 571 57.16 38.82 -6.59
N THR A 572 56.92 38.79 -5.27
CA THR A 572 56.99 39.94 -4.38
C THR A 572 57.78 39.62 -3.11
N THR A 573 57.30 40.03 -1.94
CA THR A 573 57.89 39.74 -0.63
C THR A 573 56.83 39.09 0.27
N THR A 574 57.27 38.16 1.13
CA THR A 574 56.38 37.48 2.08
C THR A 574 56.07 38.36 3.30
N PHE A 575 54.95 38.09 3.99
CA PHE A 575 54.59 38.79 5.23
C PHE A 575 55.71 38.70 6.29
N GLU A 576 56.26 37.49 6.47
CA GLU A 576 57.32 37.23 7.45
C GLU A 576 58.66 37.91 7.12
N GLU A 577 58.97 38.12 5.83
CA GLU A 577 60.16 38.87 5.41
C GLU A 577 59.94 40.37 5.58
N SER A 578 58.74 40.88 5.27
CA SER A 578 58.39 42.30 5.44
C SER A 578 58.39 42.76 6.90
N GLU A 579 58.07 41.87 7.85
CA GLU A 579 58.18 42.16 9.29
C GLU A 579 59.63 42.13 9.81
N LYS A 580 60.55 41.42 9.12
CA LYS A 580 61.95 41.26 9.53
C LYS A 580 62.89 42.31 8.90
N GLU A 581 62.51 42.89 7.76
CA GLU A 581 63.32 43.90 7.06
C GLU A 581 63.21 45.29 7.73
N GLN A 582 64.36 45.84 8.17
CA GLN A 582 64.50 47.27 8.49
C GLN A 582 64.80 48.06 7.21
N PRO A 583 64.33 49.31 7.08
CA PRO A 583 64.45 50.06 5.84
C PRO A 583 65.92 50.32 5.52
N SER A 584 66.40 49.76 4.41
CA SER A 584 67.72 50.08 3.84
C SER A 584 67.54 50.98 2.62
N GLU A 585 68.51 51.90 2.44
CA GLU A 585 68.44 53.05 1.54
C GLU A 585 68.23 52.66 0.05
N GLU A 586 67.38 53.46 -0.59
CA GLU A 586 66.95 53.39 -1.99
C GLU A 586 68.13 53.26 -2.97
N THR A 587 68.11 52.19 -3.78
CA THR A 587 68.80 52.14 -5.08
C THR A 587 67.73 52.10 -6.17
N GLU A 588 67.99 52.69 -7.35
CA GLU A 588 67.03 52.74 -8.47
C GLU A 588 66.53 51.33 -8.84
N GLU A 589 65.35 50.96 -8.33
CA GLU A 589 64.76 49.65 -8.50
C GLU A 589 64.16 49.50 -9.90
N LYS A 590 64.52 48.40 -10.57
CA LYS A 590 63.81 47.94 -11.76
C LYS A 590 62.34 47.69 -11.37
N PRO A 591 61.37 48.07 -12.22
CA PRO A 591 59.96 47.87 -11.89
C PRO A 591 59.69 46.39 -11.61
N ASP A 592 59.07 46.13 -10.46
CA ASP A 592 58.64 44.82 -9.98
C ASP A 592 57.95 44.02 -11.12
N PRO A 593 58.29 42.73 -11.33
CA PRO A 593 57.64 41.87 -12.33
C PRO A 593 56.11 41.91 -12.28
N LEU A 594 55.51 41.99 -11.08
CA LEU A 594 54.06 42.09 -10.90
C LEU A 594 53.53 43.45 -11.40
N VAL A 595 54.25 44.55 -11.18
CA VAL A 595 53.90 45.87 -11.73
C VAL A 595 53.93 45.85 -13.25
N GLN A 596 54.91 45.19 -13.86
CA GLN A 596 54.97 45.06 -15.33
C GLN A 596 53.76 44.31 -15.88
N LEU A 597 53.34 43.24 -15.20
CA LEU A 597 52.15 42.46 -15.56
C LEU A 597 50.87 43.30 -15.44
N VAL A 598 50.69 44.01 -14.33
CA VAL A 598 49.53 44.89 -14.10
C VAL A 598 49.47 46.03 -15.13
N VAL A 599 50.62 46.61 -15.50
CA VAL A 599 50.71 47.63 -16.55
C VAL A 599 50.32 47.03 -17.91
N ALA A 600 50.72 45.81 -18.23
CA ALA A 600 50.32 45.13 -19.46
C ALA A 600 48.80 44.92 -19.52
N PHE A 601 48.20 44.38 -18.47
CA PHE A 601 46.73 44.20 -18.39
C PHE A 601 45.98 45.53 -18.43
N SER A 602 46.48 46.56 -17.74
CA SER A 602 45.87 47.89 -17.73
C SER A 602 45.90 48.54 -19.11
N ARG A 603 46.99 48.35 -19.88
CA ARG A 603 47.06 48.81 -21.28
C ARG A 603 45.98 48.15 -22.11
N THR A 604 45.81 46.83 -22.00
CA THR A 604 44.75 46.09 -22.69
C THR A 604 43.38 46.69 -22.37
N ALA A 605 43.03 46.87 -21.10
CA ALA A 605 41.74 47.47 -20.72
C ALA A 605 41.52 48.89 -21.28
N THR A 606 42.58 49.69 -21.42
CA THR A 606 42.50 51.06 -21.97
C THR A 606 42.53 51.14 -23.49
N THR A 607 42.86 50.06 -24.20
CA THR A 607 42.82 50.08 -25.68
C THR A 607 41.39 50.12 -26.17
N GLU A 608 41.12 50.97 -27.17
CA GLU A 608 39.76 51.11 -27.73
C GLU A 608 39.37 49.83 -28.47
N HIS A 609 38.45 49.06 -27.88
CA HIS A 609 37.85 47.90 -28.50
C HIS A 609 36.55 48.28 -29.21
N SER A 610 36.43 47.91 -30.50
CA SER A 610 35.23 48.09 -31.32
C SER A 610 34.18 47.01 -31.01
N GLY A 611 33.68 46.95 -29.78
CA GLY A 611 32.70 45.96 -29.35
C GLY A 611 32.87 45.52 -27.89
N VAL A 612 32.30 44.35 -27.56
CA VAL A 612 32.56 43.64 -26.30
C VAL A 612 34.04 43.26 -26.26
N MET A 613 34.70 43.51 -25.14
CA MET A 613 36.10 43.18 -24.96
C MET A 613 36.29 41.65 -25.09
N PRO A 614 37.26 41.16 -25.89
CA PRO A 614 37.48 39.73 -26.05
C PRO A 614 37.87 39.11 -24.71
N GLU A 615 37.43 37.88 -24.46
CA GLU A 615 37.86 37.13 -23.28
C GLU A 615 39.37 36.92 -23.33
N ASP A 616 40.06 37.32 -22.26
CA ASP A 616 41.48 37.09 -22.05
C ASP A 616 41.66 36.01 -20.97
N PRO A 617 41.92 34.75 -21.36
CA PRO A 617 42.13 33.66 -20.41
C PRO A 617 43.29 33.90 -19.46
N LEU A 618 44.32 34.64 -19.90
CA LEU A 618 45.48 34.95 -19.08
C LEU A 618 45.10 35.93 -17.97
N TYR A 619 44.37 36.99 -18.32
CA TYR A 619 43.85 37.93 -17.33
C TYR A 619 42.94 37.22 -16.33
N MET A 620 42.00 36.39 -16.79
CA MET A 620 41.07 35.68 -15.90
C MET A 620 41.79 34.78 -14.89
N GLN A 621 42.81 34.04 -15.32
CA GLN A 621 43.62 33.22 -14.42
C GLN A 621 44.39 34.06 -13.40
N TYR A 622 45.01 35.17 -13.82
CA TYR A 622 45.72 36.05 -12.90
C TYR A 622 44.78 36.81 -11.97
N ALA A 623 43.59 37.20 -12.42
CA ALA A 623 42.57 37.82 -11.58
C ALA A 623 42.09 36.85 -10.49
N PHE A 624 41.88 35.57 -10.86
CA PHE A 624 41.59 34.52 -9.89
C PHE A 624 42.74 34.33 -8.88
N ILE A 625 43.98 34.21 -9.34
CA ILE A 625 45.18 34.08 -8.48
C ILE A 625 45.31 35.28 -7.52
N PHE A 626 45.12 36.51 -8.02
CA PHE A 626 45.15 37.72 -7.20
C PHE A 626 44.04 37.73 -6.16
N SER A 627 42.84 37.22 -6.49
CA SER A 627 41.73 37.11 -5.53
C SER A 627 42.05 36.09 -4.42
N GLN A 628 42.61 34.93 -4.78
CA GLN A 628 43.00 33.89 -3.82
C GLN A 628 44.13 34.34 -2.90
N SER A 629 45.10 35.10 -3.42
CA SER A 629 46.20 35.68 -2.61
C SER A 629 45.74 36.62 -1.50
N CYS A 630 44.50 37.11 -1.51
CA CYS A 630 43.90 37.94 -0.46
C CYS A 630 42.83 37.17 0.35
N GLY A 631 42.94 35.85 0.44
CA GLY A 631 42.01 34.99 1.19
C GLY A 631 40.69 34.73 0.47
N GLY A 632 40.70 34.73 -0.87
CA GLY A 632 39.55 34.40 -1.72
C GLY A 632 38.45 35.46 -1.76
N ALA A 633 37.51 35.29 -2.69
CA ALA A 633 36.28 36.09 -2.77
C ALA A 633 35.08 35.42 -2.07
N GLU A 634 35.25 34.15 -1.69
CA GLU A 634 34.34 33.42 -0.83
C GLU A 634 34.67 33.82 0.60
N GLU A 635 33.83 34.67 1.18
CA GLU A 635 33.70 34.65 2.64
C GLU A 635 33.16 33.26 2.93
N GLU A 636 33.89 32.46 3.72
CA GLU A 636 33.27 31.34 4.41
C GLU A 636 32.06 31.96 5.12
N GLU A 637 30.86 31.74 4.58
CA GLU A 637 29.65 32.03 5.31
C GLU A 637 29.85 31.29 6.61
N GLU A 638 30.08 32.03 7.70
CA GLU A 638 30.15 31.45 9.03
C GLU A 638 28.88 30.60 9.13
N GLU A 639 29.05 29.27 9.05
CA GLU A 639 28.02 28.33 9.42
C GLU A 639 27.79 28.59 10.91
N GLU A 640 26.92 29.55 11.22
CA GLU A 640 26.24 29.65 12.49
C GLU A 640 25.35 28.41 12.60
N GLU A 641 25.94 27.25 12.87
CA GLU A 641 25.31 26.13 13.55
C GLU A 641 26.35 25.03 13.89
N GLY A 642 26.99 25.21 15.03
CA GLY A 642 27.28 24.08 15.92
C GLY A 642 28.74 23.61 16.06
N ASP A 643 29.54 24.38 16.79
CA ASP A 643 30.29 23.81 17.92
C ASP A 643 30.72 24.93 18.90
N GLU A 644 30.23 24.89 20.14
CA GLU A 644 30.70 25.73 21.24
C GLU A 644 32.04 25.19 21.78
N ASP A 645 33.06 25.05 20.93
CA ASP A 645 34.41 24.74 21.41
C ASP A 645 35.48 25.54 20.65
N SER A 646 35.98 26.57 21.32
CA SER A 646 37.19 27.35 21.00
C SER A 646 37.23 28.02 19.60
N GLY A 647 36.46 29.10 19.40
CA GLY A 647 36.76 30.07 18.33
C GLY A 647 38.20 30.61 18.41
N PRO A 648 38.78 31.07 17.28
CA PRO A 648 40.19 31.51 17.21
C PRO A 648 40.48 32.58 18.25
N SER A 649 41.69 32.56 18.82
CA SER A 649 42.03 33.50 19.89
C SER A 649 42.00 34.95 19.36
N ILE A 650 41.69 35.93 20.22
CA ILE A 650 41.72 37.37 19.84
C ILE A 650 43.06 37.75 19.16
N HIS A 651 44.15 37.11 19.58
CA HIS A 651 45.47 37.34 18.99
C HIS A 651 45.60 36.78 17.57
N GLU A 652 44.99 35.62 17.31
CA GLU A 652 44.97 34.95 16.01
C GLU A 652 44.10 35.71 15.01
N GLN A 653 42.90 36.17 15.43
CA GLN A 653 42.03 37.01 14.61
C GLN A 653 42.71 38.34 14.21
N GLU A 654 43.43 38.99 15.14
CA GLU A 654 44.17 40.23 14.83
C GLU A 654 45.35 39.95 13.89
N LEU A 655 46.05 38.82 14.05
CA LEU A 655 47.14 38.42 13.17
C LEU A 655 46.64 38.13 11.74
N GLU A 656 45.51 37.43 11.60
CA GLU A 656 44.86 37.18 10.30
C GLU A 656 44.44 38.48 9.63
N LYS A 657 43.87 39.41 10.40
CA LYS A 657 43.50 40.74 9.90
C LYS A 657 44.73 41.51 9.40
N GLN A 658 45.84 41.49 10.12
CA GLN A 658 47.09 42.14 9.69
C GLN A 658 47.67 41.47 8.43
N ARG A 659 47.62 40.15 8.34
CA ARG A 659 48.05 39.39 7.17
C ARG A 659 47.20 39.74 5.93
N LEU A 660 45.88 39.82 6.09
CA LEU A 660 44.94 40.22 5.03
C LEU A 660 45.24 41.66 4.54
N LEU A 661 45.39 42.61 5.47
CA LEU A 661 45.71 44.00 5.14
C LEU A 661 47.04 44.11 4.38
N PHE A 662 48.05 43.34 4.77
CA PHE A 662 49.32 43.27 4.06
C PHE A 662 49.16 42.75 2.63
N GLN A 663 48.46 41.63 2.45
CA GLN A 663 48.21 41.04 1.13
C GLN A 663 47.46 42.01 0.20
N GLN A 664 46.43 42.69 0.73
CA GLN A 664 45.69 43.71 0.00
C GLN A 664 46.56 44.92 -0.36
N ALA A 665 47.33 45.46 0.59
CA ALA A 665 48.22 46.60 0.37
C ALA A 665 49.32 46.28 -0.68
N ARG A 666 49.83 45.05 -0.65
CA ARG A 666 50.82 44.54 -1.60
C ARG A 666 50.31 44.58 -3.05
N LEU A 667 49.09 44.13 -3.30
CA LEU A 667 48.49 44.19 -4.63
C LEU A 667 48.05 45.61 -4.99
N ALA A 668 47.42 46.32 -4.06
CA ALA A 668 46.94 47.67 -4.30
C ALA A 668 48.08 48.64 -4.62
N SER A 669 49.27 48.51 -4.00
CA SER A 669 50.43 49.41 -4.24
C SER A 669 51.00 49.26 -5.65
N ARG A 670 50.69 48.14 -6.31
CA ARG A 670 51.18 47.78 -7.64
C ARG A 670 50.17 48.07 -8.76
N GLY A 671 49.04 48.70 -8.44
CA GLY A 671 48.06 49.16 -9.43
C GLY A 671 46.91 48.19 -9.70
N VAL A 672 46.76 47.11 -8.91
CA VAL A 672 45.74 46.06 -9.15
C VAL A 672 44.32 46.59 -8.91
N ALA A 673 44.15 47.50 -7.95
CA ALA A 673 42.86 48.12 -7.64
C ALA A 673 42.37 49.00 -8.80
N GLU A 674 43.25 49.80 -9.39
CA GLU A 674 42.99 50.63 -10.56
C GLU A 674 42.71 49.78 -11.79
N MET A 675 43.46 48.68 -11.96
CA MET A 675 43.23 47.71 -13.03
C MET A 675 41.82 47.13 -12.97
N ALA A 676 41.34 46.72 -11.78
CA ALA A 676 39.99 46.17 -11.63
C ALA A 676 38.90 47.17 -12.09
N LEU A 677 39.04 48.46 -11.73
CA LEU A 677 38.12 49.50 -12.19
C LEU A 677 38.13 49.68 -13.71
N LEU A 678 39.30 49.60 -14.35
CA LEU A 678 39.43 49.73 -15.80
C LEU A 678 38.75 48.59 -16.54
N TYR A 679 38.87 47.36 -16.05
CA TYR A 679 38.19 46.21 -16.63
C TYR A 679 36.67 46.33 -16.47
N ILE A 680 36.16 46.74 -15.31
CA ILE A 680 34.72 47.00 -15.13
C ILE A 680 34.22 48.08 -16.10
N SER A 681 34.98 49.16 -16.27
CA SER A 681 34.67 50.24 -17.22
C SER A 681 34.65 49.77 -18.67
N ALA A 682 35.64 48.96 -19.07
CA ALA A 682 35.78 48.42 -20.42
C ALA A 682 34.66 47.45 -20.83
N CYS A 683 33.94 46.87 -19.87
CA CYS A 683 32.87 45.89 -20.12
C CYS A 683 31.56 46.51 -20.63
N LYS A 684 31.35 47.83 -20.47
CA LYS A 684 30.20 48.57 -21.03
C LYS A 684 28.82 47.93 -20.74
N GLY A 685 28.67 47.29 -19.58
CA GLY A 685 27.41 46.66 -19.18
C GLY A 685 27.14 45.26 -19.76
N CYS A 686 28.12 44.61 -20.39
CA CYS A 686 27.99 43.23 -20.84
C CYS A 686 28.39 42.25 -19.71
N HIS A 687 27.50 41.31 -19.37
CA HIS A 687 27.82 40.21 -18.47
C HIS A 687 28.77 39.23 -19.16
N GLY A 688 29.73 38.68 -18.41
CA GLY A 688 30.69 37.71 -18.92
C GLY A 688 31.62 37.18 -17.81
N PRO A 689 32.30 36.05 -18.03
CA PRO A 689 33.13 35.41 -17.02
C PRO A 689 34.32 36.29 -16.60
N MET A 690 34.83 37.13 -17.49
CA MET A 690 35.86 38.11 -17.18
C MET A 690 35.40 39.14 -16.14
N VAL A 691 34.15 39.60 -16.21
CA VAL A 691 33.59 40.57 -15.24
C VAL A 691 33.42 39.92 -13.88
N ILE A 692 32.96 38.67 -13.84
CA ILE A 692 32.81 37.90 -12.60
C ILE A 692 34.17 37.81 -11.89
N GLU A 693 35.23 37.38 -12.58
CA GLU A 693 36.56 37.26 -11.98
C GLU A 693 37.14 38.63 -11.57
N THR A 694 36.83 39.70 -12.32
CA THR A 694 37.20 41.07 -11.95
C THR A 694 36.49 41.54 -10.68
N LEU A 695 35.20 41.24 -10.53
CA LEU A 695 34.42 41.58 -9.35
C LEU A 695 34.89 40.80 -8.13
N LYS A 696 35.17 39.50 -8.28
CA LYS A 696 35.79 38.66 -7.23
C LYS A 696 37.12 39.25 -6.76
N LEU A 697 38.00 39.61 -7.69
CA LEU A 697 39.25 40.31 -7.37
C LEU A 697 39.00 41.62 -6.61
N GLY A 698 38.03 42.44 -7.06
CA GLY A 698 37.65 43.67 -6.38
C GLY A 698 37.14 43.44 -4.96
N ILE A 699 36.33 42.40 -4.75
CA ILE A 699 35.81 41.98 -3.43
C ILE A 699 36.97 41.57 -2.52
N SER A 700 37.88 40.69 -2.96
CA SER A 700 39.02 40.25 -2.14
C SER A 700 39.96 41.39 -1.74
N LEU A 701 40.16 42.38 -2.63
CA LEU A 701 40.94 43.58 -2.33
C LEU A 701 40.29 44.50 -1.30
N LEU A 702 38.96 44.52 -1.25
CA LEU A 702 38.19 45.36 -0.33
C LEU A 702 37.71 44.61 0.93
N LYS A 703 37.92 43.29 1.01
CA LYS A 703 37.51 42.41 2.12
C LYS A 703 37.86 43.05 3.46
N GLY A 704 36.87 43.19 4.35
CA GLY A 704 37.03 43.88 5.64
C GLY A 704 37.04 45.41 5.59
N GLY A 705 36.64 46.03 4.47
CA GLY A 705 36.47 47.49 4.36
C GLY A 705 37.79 48.27 4.33
N ASN A 706 38.76 47.84 3.52
CA ASN A 706 40.08 48.49 3.46
C ASN A 706 40.01 49.93 2.91
N GLN A 707 40.08 50.92 3.82
CA GLN A 707 39.99 52.34 3.50
C GLN A 707 41.08 52.82 2.53
N GLU A 708 42.29 52.25 2.58
CA GLU A 708 43.38 52.67 1.69
C GLU A 708 43.06 52.32 0.23
N VAL A 709 42.56 51.10 0.01
CA VAL A 709 42.14 50.61 -1.32
C VAL A 709 40.95 51.44 -1.83
N GLN A 710 39.94 51.68 -0.99
CA GLN A 710 38.78 52.51 -1.33
C GLN A 710 39.21 53.92 -1.77
N MET A 711 40.11 54.56 -1.03
CA MET A 711 40.57 55.92 -1.35
C MET A 711 41.42 55.96 -2.62
N ARG A 712 42.22 54.93 -2.91
CA ARG A 712 42.94 54.82 -4.19
C ARG A 712 41.99 54.65 -5.36
N MET A 713 41.00 53.77 -5.24
CA MET A 713 39.94 53.58 -6.22
C MET A 713 39.18 54.89 -6.49
N LEU A 714 38.80 55.61 -5.43
CA LEU A 714 38.10 56.89 -5.52
C LEU A 714 38.94 57.97 -6.20
N LYS A 715 40.22 58.08 -5.82
CA LYS A 715 41.17 59.01 -6.42
C LYS A 715 41.34 58.73 -7.91
N HIS A 716 41.48 57.47 -8.30
CA HIS A 716 41.58 57.07 -9.69
C HIS A 716 40.36 57.50 -10.53
N LEU A 717 39.15 57.24 -10.02
CA LEU A 717 37.91 57.60 -10.69
C LEU A 717 37.76 59.13 -10.84
N LYS A 718 38.11 59.90 -9.78
CA LYS A 718 38.07 61.38 -9.79
C LYS A 718 39.09 61.97 -10.77
N GLU A 719 40.32 61.42 -10.83
CA GLU A 719 41.39 61.89 -11.71
C GLU A 719 41.09 61.61 -13.18
N LYS A 720 40.65 60.39 -13.50
CA LYS A 720 40.30 60.00 -14.89
C LYS A 720 38.94 60.50 -15.35
N LYS A 721 38.06 60.91 -14.42
CA LYS A 721 36.67 61.28 -14.71
C LYS A 721 35.93 60.20 -15.50
N ASP A 722 36.11 58.95 -15.07
CA ASP A 722 35.66 57.78 -15.81
C ASP A 722 34.13 57.60 -15.72
N VAL A 723 33.42 58.08 -16.74
CA VAL A 723 31.99 57.85 -16.92
C VAL A 723 31.67 56.40 -17.29
N GLY A 724 32.61 55.71 -17.96
CA GLY A 724 32.48 54.34 -18.43
C GLY A 724 32.23 53.37 -17.28
N PHE A 725 32.92 53.55 -16.16
CA PHE A 725 32.72 52.75 -14.95
C PHE A 725 31.26 52.78 -14.48
N PHE A 726 30.69 53.96 -14.25
CA PHE A 726 29.33 54.09 -13.72
C PHE A 726 28.25 53.66 -14.70
N THR A 727 28.44 53.95 -15.99
CA THR A 727 27.52 53.49 -17.05
C THR A 727 27.59 51.97 -17.23
N SER A 728 28.76 51.36 -17.07
CA SER A 728 28.96 49.91 -17.09
C SER A 728 28.27 49.26 -15.90
N ILE A 729 28.48 49.74 -14.66
CA ILE A 729 27.80 49.23 -13.46
C ILE A 729 26.27 49.29 -13.59
N ALA A 730 25.73 50.42 -14.05
CA ALA A 730 24.29 50.55 -14.29
C ALA A 730 23.80 49.60 -15.39
N GLY A 731 24.59 49.39 -16.44
CA GLY A 731 24.31 48.39 -17.48
C GLY A 731 24.28 46.96 -16.94
N LEU A 732 25.26 46.59 -16.10
CA LEU A 732 25.33 45.28 -15.46
C LEU A 732 24.11 45.03 -14.56
N MET A 733 23.71 46.00 -13.71
CA MET A 733 22.50 45.90 -12.88
C MET A 733 21.23 45.71 -13.71
N ASN A 734 21.11 46.42 -14.84
CA ASN A 734 19.97 46.27 -15.75
C ASN A 734 19.94 44.92 -16.45
N SER A 735 21.10 44.31 -16.69
CA SER A 735 21.22 42.98 -17.29
C SER A 735 21.02 41.82 -16.31
N CYS A 736 21.09 42.07 -14.99
CA CYS A 736 20.88 41.03 -13.97
C CYS A 736 19.45 40.49 -14.05
N SER A 737 19.35 39.15 -14.13
CA SER A 737 18.10 38.43 -14.22
C SER A 737 17.37 38.40 -12.87
N VAL A 738 16.06 38.20 -12.93
CA VAL A 738 15.20 38.00 -11.76
C VAL A 738 14.48 36.66 -11.91
N LEU A 739 13.78 36.24 -10.86
CA LEU A 739 12.99 35.01 -10.92
C LEU A 739 11.93 35.08 -12.02
N ASP A 740 11.98 34.12 -12.93
CA ASP A 740 10.99 33.97 -14.00
C ASP A 740 10.13 32.73 -13.74
N LEU A 741 8.83 32.96 -13.50
CA LEU A 741 7.85 31.90 -13.26
C LEU A 741 7.67 30.97 -14.48
N ASP A 742 7.73 31.52 -15.69
CA ASP A 742 7.59 30.73 -16.91
C ASP A 742 8.82 29.84 -17.13
N ALA A 743 10.01 30.37 -16.87
CA ALA A 743 11.25 29.59 -16.92
C ALA A 743 11.24 28.48 -15.85
N PHE A 744 10.74 28.77 -14.65
CA PHE A 744 10.55 27.78 -13.60
C PHE A 744 9.61 26.63 -14.00
N GLU A 745 8.44 26.94 -14.56
CA GLU A 745 7.50 25.89 -14.98
C GLU A 745 8.06 25.02 -16.12
N ARG A 746 8.81 25.63 -17.05
CA ARG A 746 9.47 24.89 -18.14
C ARG A 746 10.56 23.96 -17.62
N THR A 747 11.40 24.42 -16.68
CA THR A 747 12.46 23.62 -16.08
C THR A 747 11.88 22.46 -15.25
N GLN A 748 10.89 22.74 -14.38
CA GLN A 748 10.21 21.70 -13.60
C GLN A 748 9.57 20.63 -14.50
N LYS A 749 8.98 21.05 -15.63
CA LYS A 749 8.40 20.11 -16.62
C LYS A 749 9.47 19.28 -17.31
N ALA A 750 10.63 19.86 -17.65
CA ALA A 750 11.74 19.14 -18.26
C ALA A 750 12.35 18.09 -17.31
N GLU A 751 12.57 18.46 -16.04
CA GLU A 751 13.00 17.55 -14.98
C GLU A 751 11.99 16.42 -14.75
N GLY A 752 10.69 16.74 -14.77
CA GLY A 752 9.60 15.76 -14.68
C GLY A 752 9.58 14.72 -15.81
N LEU A 753 10.23 15.01 -16.94
CA LEU A 753 10.42 14.08 -18.06
C LEU A 753 11.69 13.23 -17.93
N GLY A 754 12.54 13.49 -16.93
CA GLY A 754 13.82 12.80 -16.75
C GLY A 754 14.88 13.22 -17.77
N VAL A 755 14.69 14.38 -18.40
CA VAL A 755 15.79 15.08 -19.06
C VAL A 755 16.61 15.66 -17.91
N GLY A 756 17.88 15.27 -17.78
CA GLY A 756 18.74 15.78 -16.71
C GLY A 756 18.78 17.31 -16.69
N SER A 757 19.27 17.92 -15.60
CA SER A 757 19.39 19.38 -15.47
C SER A 757 20.29 20.01 -16.56
N GLU A 758 20.98 19.20 -17.37
CA GLU A 758 21.77 19.60 -18.54
C GLU A 758 21.04 19.43 -19.89
N GLY A 759 19.74 19.16 -19.87
CA GLY A 759 18.91 19.12 -21.08
C GLY A 759 18.85 20.47 -21.79
N THR A 760 18.48 20.45 -23.08
CA THR A 760 18.36 21.57 -24.03
C THR A 760 17.50 22.78 -23.61
N ALA A 761 17.00 22.85 -22.38
CA ALA A 761 16.28 23.99 -21.81
C ALA A 761 17.24 24.89 -21.00
N GLY A 762 18.39 25.23 -21.58
CA GLY A 762 19.57 25.83 -20.94
C GLY A 762 19.43 27.20 -20.27
N GLU A 763 18.22 27.66 -19.93
CA GLU A 763 18.00 28.80 -19.04
C GLU A 763 17.54 28.26 -17.69
N LYS A 764 18.50 28.01 -16.79
CA LYS A 764 18.20 27.82 -15.37
C LYS A 764 17.62 29.13 -14.85
N ASN A 765 16.54 29.05 -14.08
CA ASN A 765 15.94 30.23 -13.45
C ASN A 765 16.99 30.91 -12.55
N MET A 766 17.17 32.22 -12.72
CA MET A 766 18.14 33.05 -11.98
C MET A 766 19.56 32.45 -11.95
N HIS A 767 20.09 32.12 -13.12
CA HIS A 767 21.40 31.49 -13.31
C HIS A 767 22.60 32.41 -13.00
N ASP A 768 22.38 33.72 -12.96
CA ASP A 768 23.37 34.77 -12.70
C ASP A 768 23.30 35.31 -11.26
N ALA A 769 22.67 34.56 -10.34
CA ALA A 769 22.56 34.97 -8.93
C ALA A 769 23.93 35.25 -8.30
N ASP A 770 24.92 34.40 -8.53
CA ASP A 770 26.28 34.56 -7.97
C ASP A 770 26.97 35.82 -8.51
N PHE A 771 26.78 36.11 -9.79
CA PHE A 771 27.28 37.35 -10.41
C PHE A 771 26.59 38.57 -9.81
N THR A 772 25.27 38.51 -9.63
CA THR A 772 24.47 39.61 -9.08
C THR A 772 24.89 39.89 -7.63
N CYS A 773 25.06 38.85 -6.82
CA CYS A 773 25.59 38.97 -5.45
C CYS A 773 26.99 39.59 -5.45
N ALA A 774 27.90 39.14 -6.31
CA ALA A 774 29.25 39.69 -6.41
C ALA A 774 29.24 41.17 -6.81
N LEU A 775 28.38 41.57 -7.75
CA LEU A 775 28.23 42.97 -8.17
C LEU A 775 27.80 43.86 -6.99
N PHE A 776 26.76 43.46 -6.26
CA PHE A 776 26.27 44.24 -5.12
C PHE A 776 27.24 44.19 -3.93
N ARG A 777 27.90 43.06 -3.66
CA ARG A 777 28.95 42.95 -2.62
C ARG A 777 30.13 43.85 -2.91
N PHE A 778 30.60 43.92 -4.15
CA PHE A 778 31.63 44.86 -4.56
C PHE A 778 31.22 46.32 -4.26
N LEU A 779 29.99 46.71 -4.60
CA LEU A 779 29.49 48.05 -4.33
C LEU A 779 29.30 48.35 -2.84
N GLN A 780 28.87 47.36 -2.06
CA GLN A 780 28.79 47.45 -0.61
C GLN A 780 30.17 47.77 -0.02
N LEU A 781 31.18 46.98 -0.40
CA LEU A 781 32.54 47.09 0.11
C LEU A 781 33.25 48.41 -0.25
N LEU A 782 32.79 49.12 -1.29
CA LEU A 782 33.28 50.47 -1.62
C LEU A 782 32.80 51.54 -0.62
N CYS A 783 31.66 51.31 0.03
CA CYS A 783 31.04 52.22 1.00
C CYS A 783 31.21 51.77 2.46
N GLU A 784 31.54 50.50 2.68
CA GLU A 784 31.76 49.89 3.99
C GLU A 784 32.80 50.68 4.80
N GLY A 785 32.58 50.82 6.11
CA GLY A 785 33.41 51.66 6.97
C GLY A 785 33.05 53.15 6.95
N HIS A 786 31.79 53.48 6.60
CA HIS A 786 31.23 54.84 6.58
C HIS A 786 31.98 55.81 5.66
N ASN A 787 32.36 55.35 4.46
CA ASN A 787 33.08 56.19 3.49
C ASN A 787 32.16 57.19 2.79
N LEU A 788 31.92 58.32 3.45
CA LEU A 788 31.02 59.38 2.97
C LEU A 788 31.42 59.95 1.60
N GLU A 789 32.72 59.99 1.28
CA GLU A 789 33.15 60.48 -0.03
C GLU A 789 32.72 59.54 -1.16
N PHE A 790 32.89 58.23 -0.97
CA PHE A 790 32.51 57.22 -1.96
C PHE A 790 30.98 57.13 -2.10
N GLN A 791 30.24 57.15 -0.98
CA GLN A 791 28.77 57.19 -0.95
C GLN A 791 28.23 58.37 -1.79
N ASN A 792 28.77 59.57 -1.58
CA ASN A 792 28.38 60.75 -2.35
C ASN A 792 28.75 60.64 -3.83
N TYR A 793 29.90 60.02 -4.14
CA TYR A 793 30.38 59.88 -5.50
C TYR A 793 29.59 58.83 -6.31
N LEU A 794 29.04 57.78 -5.67
CA LEU A 794 28.09 56.85 -6.30
C LEU A 794 26.75 57.51 -6.65
N ARG A 795 26.34 58.55 -5.91
CA ARG A 795 25.11 59.30 -6.13
C ARG A 795 25.28 60.41 -7.17
N THR A 796 26.37 61.17 -7.08
CA THR A 796 26.64 62.35 -7.90
C THR A 796 28.14 62.47 -8.22
N GLN A 797 28.52 62.30 -9.49
CA GLN A 797 29.92 62.39 -9.93
C GLN A 797 30.32 63.83 -10.28
N ALA A 798 30.56 64.66 -9.26
CA ALA A 798 31.02 66.03 -9.46
C ALA A 798 32.35 66.05 -10.24
N GLY A 799 32.34 66.66 -11.43
CA GLY A 799 33.51 66.76 -12.31
C GLY A 799 33.43 65.92 -13.60
N ASN A 800 32.47 64.99 -13.69
CA ASN A 800 32.18 64.21 -14.91
C ASN A 800 31.17 64.94 -15.80
N THR A 801 31.13 64.62 -17.10
CA THR A 801 30.19 65.22 -18.08
C THR A 801 28.76 64.71 -17.92
N THR A 802 28.60 63.50 -17.40
CA THR A 802 27.31 62.83 -17.19
C THR A 802 27.32 62.17 -15.81
N THR A 803 26.23 62.32 -15.08
CA THR A 803 26.05 61.70 -13.76
C THR A 803 25.14 60.48 -13.87
N VAL A 804 25.56 59.36 -13.28
CA VAL A 804 24.77 58.13 -13.17
C VAL A 804 24.55 57.85 -11.69
N ASN A 805 23.29 57.78 -11.27
CA ASN A 805 22.96 57.53 -9.89
C ASN A 805 22.84 56.03 -9.63
N VAL A 806 23.92 55.42 -9.12
CA VAL A 806 24.01 53.97 -8.87
C VAL A 806 23.05 53.52 -7.77
N VAL A 807 22.74 54.40 -6.81
CA VAL A 807 21.76 54.13 -5.75
C VAL A 807 20.37 53.93 -6.33
N ILE A 808 19.97 54.78 -7.30
CA ILE A 808 18.67 54.62 -7.99
C ILE A 808 18.66 53.31 -8.79
N SER A 809 19.73 52.99 -9.54
CA SER A 809 19.82 51.73 -10.28
C SER A 809 19.73 50.49 -9.38
N THR A 810 20.26 50.56 -8.15
CA THR A 810 20.14 49.50 -7.14
C THR A 810 18.69 49.34 -6.66
N VAL A 811 17.98 50.45 -6.41
CA VAL A 811 16.56 50.44 -6.03
C VAL A 811 15.67 49.94 -7.18
N ASP A 812 15.97 50.32 -8.43
CA ASP A 812 15.26 49.83 -9.61
C ASP A 812 15.40 48.32 -9.78
N TYR A 813 16.58 47.75 -9.47
CA TYR A 813 16.77 46.29 -9.42
C TYR A 813 15.92 45.65 -8.31
N LEU A 814 15.91 46.25 -7.11
CA LEU A 814 15.12 45.75 -5.98
C LEU A 814 13.61 45.72 -6.29
N LEU A 815 13.09 46.73 -7.00
CA LEU A 815 11.70 46.77 -7.44
C LEU A 815 11.37 45.60 -8.37
N ARG A 816 12.21 45.33 -9.38
CA ARG A 816 12.03 44.17 -10.29
C ARG A 816 12.07 42.85 -9.53
N LEU A 817 12.98 42.71 -8.56
CA LEU A 817 13.09 41.51 -7.74
C LEU A 817 11.85 41.32 -6.84
N GLN A 818 11.32 42.41 -6.29
CA GLN A 818 10.12 42.38 -5.46
C GLN A 818 8.88 41.93 -6.23
N GLU A 819 8.65 42.43 -7.45
CA GLU A 819 7.54 42.02 -8.31
C GLU A 819 7.62 40.51 -8.61
N SER A 820 8.82 40.07 -8.99
CA SER A 820 9.10 38.67 -9.30
C SER A 820 8.86 37.71 -8.10
N ILE A 821 9.31 38.07 -6.89
CA ILE A 821 9.04 37.28 -5.67
C ILE A 821 7.54 37.23 -5.35
N MET A 822 6.81 38.32 -5.61
CA MET A 822 5.36 38.38 -5.37
C MET A 822 4.59 37.44 -6.31
N ASP A 823 4.95 37.39 -7.59
CA ASP A 823 4.35 36.46 -8.54
C ASP A 823 4.58 35.00 -8.14
N PHE A 824 5.79 34.69 -7.66
CA PHE A 824 6.12 33.36 -7.15
C PHE A 824 5.34 33.01 -5.88
N TYR A 825 5.12 33.97 -4.96
CA TYR A 825 4.27 33.77 -3.78
C TYR A 825 2.83 33.42 -4.20
N TRP A 826 2.25 34.15 -5.14
CA TRP A 826 0.89 33.87 -5.61
C TRP A 826 0.77 32.51 -6.29
N HIS A 827 1.78 32.08 -7.05
CA HIS A 827 1.82 30.73 -7.64
C HIS A 827 1.73 29.62 -6.57
N TYR A 828 2.36 29.80 -5.42
CA TYR A 828 2.34 28.84 -4.31
C TYR A 828 1.20 29.04 -3.31
N SER A 829 0.55 30.20 -3.29
CA SER A 829 -0.53 30.53 -2.33
C SER A 829 -1.70 29.54 -2.32
N SER A 830 -1.96 28.88 -3.44
CA SER A 830 -3.04 27.89 -3.59
C SER A 830 -2.62 26.44 -3.28
N LYS A 831 -1.33 26.21 -3.02
CA LYS A 831 -0.76 24.87 -2.76
C LYS A 831 -0.53 24.70 -1.26
N GLU A 832 -0.83 23.51 -0.74
CA GLU A 832 -0.62 23.21 0.70
C GLU A 832 0.87 23.10 1.08
N VAL A 833 1.75 22.75 0.12
CA VAL A 833 3.19 22.53 0.35
C VAL A 833 3.99 23.07 -0.83
N ILE A 834 5.13 23.71 -0.53
CA ILE A 834 6.14 24.15 -1.52
C ILE A 834 7.09 22.97 -1.81
N ASP A 835 7.26 22.64 -3.09
CA ASP A 835 8.18 21.59 -3.55
C ASP A 835 9.65 22.02 -3.47
N GLN A 836 10.57 21.04 -3.48
CA GLN A 836 12.01 21.31 -3.30
C GLN A 836 12.58 22.31 -4.32
N PRO A 837 12.32 22.18 -5.64
CA PRO A 837 12.78 23.19 -6.60
C PRO A 837 12.23 24.59 -6.32
N GLY A 838 10.98 24.67 -5.84
CA GLY A 838 10.37 25.94 -5.41
C GLY A 838 11.14 26.56 -4.23
N LYS A 839 11.51 25.76 -3.23
CA LYS A 839 12.33 26.20 -2.08
C LYS A 839 13.70 26.69 -2.53
N ASP A 840 14.41 25.91 -3.34
CA ASP A 840 15.77 26.24 -3.78
C ASP A 840 15.81 27.57 -4.55
N ASN A 841 14.82 27.81 -5.43
CA ASN A 841 14.71 29.07 -6.17
C ASN A 841 14.32 30.25 -5.26
N PHE A 842 13.39 30.06 -4.31
CA PHE A 842 13.05 31.09 -3.32
C PHE A 842 14.26 31.47 -2.45
N CYS A 843 14.98 30.49 -1.93
CA CYS A 843 16.20 30.71 -1.13
C CYS A 843 17.22 31.52 -1.91
N ARG A 844 17.47 31.17 -3.18
CA ARG A 844 18.39 31.92 -4.04
C ARG A 844 17.93 33.38 -4.23
N ALA A 845 16.64 33.62 -4.44
CA ALA A 845 16.08 34.98 -4.55
C ALA A 845 16.32 35.81 -3.29
N ILE A 846 16.10 35.17 -2.13
CA ILE A 846 16.23 35.79 -0.83
C ILE A 846 17.69 36.13 -0.55
N THR A 847 18.64 35.27 -0.92
CA THR A 847 20.08 35.56 -0.81
C THR A 847 20.45 36.81 -1.62
N VAL A 848 19.98 36.91 -2.87
CA VAL A 848 20.20 38.10 -3.71
C VAL A 848 19.55 39.34 -3.08
N ALA A 849 18.31 39.22 -2.60
CA ALA A 849 17.62 40.32 -1.93
C ALA A 849 18.36 40.78 -0.66
N LYS A 850 18.83 39.85 0.18
CA LYS A 850 19.64 40.11 1.38
C LYS A 850 20.86 40.94 1.02
N GLN A 851 21.60 40.53 -0.02
CA GLN A 851 22.79 41.26 -0.46
C GLN A 851 22.47 42.68 -0.97
N VAL A 852 21.36 42.85 -1.70
CA VAL A 852 20.90 44.18 -2.17
C VAL A 852 20.52 45.07 -0.98
N PHE A 853 19.82 44.53 0.02
CA PHE A 853 19.49 45.29 1.23
C PHE A 853 20.74 45.71 2.01
N ASN A 854 21.70 44.80 2.20
CA ASN A 854 22.99 45.11 2.83
C ASN A 854 23.76 46.23 2.09
N THR A 855 23.67 46.23 0.76
CA THR A 855 24.30 47.28 -0.06
C THR A 855 23.61 48.62 0.13
N LEU A 856 22.28 48.64 0.16
CA LEU A 856 21.50 49.86 0.40
C LEU A 856 21.70 50.41 1.80
N THR A 857 21.88 49.56 2.82
CA THR A 857 22.21 50.02 4.17
C THR A 857 23.56 50.71 4.21
N GLU A 858 24.61 50.13 3.61
CA GLU A 858 25.95 50.76 3.57
C GLU A 858 26.00 52.07 2.76
N PHE A 859 25.05 52.27 1.82
CA PHE A 859 24.93 53.55 1.11
C PHE A 859 24.38 54.70 1.98
N ILE A 860 23.67 54.39 3.07
CA ILE A 860 22.97 55.38 3.92
C ILE A 860 23.46 55.39 5.38
N GLN A 861 24.33 54.46 5.74
CA GLN A 861 24.95 54.30 7.05
C GLN A 861 26.10 55.28 7.25
#